data_AF-A0A5C3F1L8-F1
#
_entry.id   AF-A0A5C3F1L8-F1
#
_cell.length_a   1.000
_cell.length_b   1.000
_cell.length_c   1.000
_cell.angle_alpha   90.00
_cell.angle_beta   90.00
_cell.angle_gamma   90.00
#
_symmetry.space_group_name_H-M   'P 1'
#
loop_
_entity.id
_entity.type
_entity.pdbx_description
1 polymer ?
#
loop_
_entity_poly.entity_id
_entity_poly.type
_entity_poly.pdbx_seq_one_letter_code
_entity_poly.pdbx_strand_id
1 'polypeptide(L)'
;MASVEARRPSLTTSTIPTTASFPLADPRRIAYGSHSLDFADSLRDDVAAAQGAMMVSAHNAAVAVAKAKRAPMVAGQQQQQPQPQQQQQQRTQRRGASADDVAFHRWRPSSHLMAPDGWMNDPCGPSYDPRTGQYHMWYQWNPKGSTWGNMSWGHATSKDLVRWQSSRSAVIQPGTQYDHKGVFTGCVLMRGPLAEEDGTDEAVGAHQEATKAATSAAAEAAAEVRQRAQPMTAIYTAVSHLPIHHTLPYHRGAEKLALSTSTDGGQTWTPQGCILDGPPAEVDIISWRDPYVSAWPLLDAVLGMSSPGLYGLIAGGLKDKTPTVFAYSIDPSDLSSWQYIGHLCDVGRNSKSTPHGVDLGKNWEVCNFFSVGPEGDAAQHHDYLLINVEGCTEPGPQRAAIYMKYEAHRRTLQGSRAGISLEPVRTGLLDHGCLYAASSFQDPVKDRRIMWGWITEDDLPEDQYERQGWSGCLSLPRELFWHPDSEELGIRPVEEVLGLRTGARHVNVASLQPAAASRDSAIQIHAAGIEAPRRHLPDVSARSLEVVASLSTPAAGRVSGFALAHSADMSTRTLVYLTADDRIVVDRSRSAGRTSVLERGIEVKTDDIDVALARRRDGSRTTTHRVRLFLDNSVLEVFVDDAIAISTRIYPDEADVGVSLLGCHEEGDAIDIWQGLAQAHAGFLG
;
A
#
# COMPACT_ATOMS: atom_id res chain seq x y z
N MET A 1 -29.66 -29.94 58.80
CA MET A 1 -28.29 -29.76 59.32
C MET A 1 -27.45 -29.22 58.17
N ALA A 2 -26.87 -28.03 58.13
CA ALA A 2 -27.03 -26.78 58.87
C ALA A 2 -26.78 -25.66 57.82
N SER A 3 -27.64 -24.64 57.82
CA SER A 3 -27.61 -23.46 56.95
C SER A 3 -26.91 -22.30 57.65
N VAL A 4 -26.04 -21.54 56.98
CA VAL A 4 -25.65 -20.19 57.42
C VAL A 4 -25.34 -19.29 56.22
N GLU A 5 -26.06 -18.16 56.16
CA GLU A 5 -25.85 -16.98 55.31
C GLU A 5 -24.58 -16.21 55.69
N ALA A 6 -23.93 -15.54 54.72
CA ALA A 6 -22.87 -14.57 55.00
C ALA A 6 -23.01 -13.27 54.18
N ARG A 7 -23.42 -12.24 54.92
CA ARG A 7 -23.21 -10.79 54.87
C ARG A 7 -22.26 -10.17 53.83
N ARG A 8 -22.72 -9.05 53.24
CA ARG A 8 -21.92 -7.94 52.69
C ARG A 8 -21.28 -7.09 53.80
N PRO A 9 -20.20 -6.37 53.50
CA PRO A 9 -19.98 -5.05 54.10
C PRO A 9 -19.64 -3.93 53.11
N SER A 10 -19.94 -2.73 53.58
CA SER A 10 -19.82 -1.38 53.04
C SER A 10 -18.39 -0.86 52.88
N LEU A 11 -18.17 -0.03 51.86
CA LEU A 11 -16.96 0.79 51.69
C LEU A 11 -17.12 2.13 52.42
N THR A 12 -16.22 2.39 53.37
CA THR A 12 -15.99 3.70 54.00
C THR A 12 -14.72 4.34 53.45
N THR A 13 -14.80 5.66 53.28
CA THR A 13 -13.75 6.63 52.96
C THR A 13 -12.49 6.52 53.81
N SER A 14 -11.32 6.63 53.17
CA SER A 14 -10.06 7.02 53.84
C SER A 14 -9.20 7.88 52.90
N THR A 15 -8.90 9.07 53.39
CA THR A 15 -7.89 10.06 52.99
C THR A 15 -6.52 9.48 52.66
N ILE A 16 -5.86 10.02 51.63
CA ILE A 16 -4.44 9.80 51.27
C ILE A 16 -3.67 11.11 51.49
N PRO A 17 -2.44 11.09 52.05
CA PRO A 17 -1.71 12.29 52.47
C PRO A 17 -0.85 12.91 51.37
N THR A 18 -0.61 14.21 51.53
CA THR A 18 0.28 15.07 50.76
C THR A 18 1.77 14.87 51.06
N THR A 19 2.58 15.19 50.03
CA THR A 19 4.01 15.52 49.98
C THR A 19 5.07 14.44 50.21
N ALA A 20 5.69 14.01 49.11
CA ALA A 20 7.14 13.79 49.02
C ALA A 20 7.61 14.19 47.62
N SER A 21 8.39 15.26 47.56
CA SER A 21 9.02 15.88 46.40
C SER A 21 10.25 15.10 45.93
N PHE A 22 10.34 14.82 44.62
CA PHE A 22 11.56 14.42 43.92
C PHE A 22 11.82 15.38 42.74
N PRO A 23 13.10 15.63 42.40
CA PRO A 23 13.52 16.83 41.68
C PRO A 23 13.25 16.77 40.18
N LEU A 24 12.76 17.89 39.64
CA LEU A 24 12.71 18.23 38.23
C LEU A 24 14.12 18.30 37.64
N ALA A 25 14.42 17.40 36.70
CA ALA A 25 15.57 17.52 35.81
C ALA A 25 15.16 18.28 34.54
N ASP A 26 15.62 19.53 34.49
CA ASP A 26 15.90 20.44 33.38
C ASP A 26 15.48 20.04 31.94
N PRO A 27 14.48 20.70 31.33
CA PRO A 27 14.23 20.66 29.90
C PRO A 27 14.84 21.90 29.22
N ARG A 28 16.15 21.89 28.92
CA ARG A 28 16.75 22.84 27.98
C ARG A 28 17.85 22.21 27.11
N ARG A 29 17.63 22.33 25.80
CA ARG A 29 18.55 22.27 24.64
C ARG A 29 18.52 21.00 23.79
N ILE A 30 17.69 21.01 22.75
CA ILE A 30 18.17 20.99 21.35
C ILE A 30 17.30 21.99 20.57
N ALA A 31 17.93 23.01 20.00
CA ALA A 31 17.28 24.07 19.25
C ALA A 31 17.19 23.68 17.78
N TYR A 32 15.97 23.62 17.23
CA TYR A 32 15.74 23.76 15.79
C TYR A 32 15.69 25.25 15.49
N GLY A 33 16.67 25.75 14.73
CA GLY A 33 16.67 27.12 14.25
C GLY A 33 15.67 27.30 13.12
N SER A 34 14.55 27.95 13.39
CA SER A 34 13.75 28.62 12.37
C SER A 34 13.65 30.10 12.77
N HIS A 35 14.09 30.98 11.88
CA HIS A 35 13.91 32.42 12.05
C HIS A 35 12.46 32.77 11.67
N SER A 36 11.60 32.97 12.66
CA SER A 36 10.39 33.78 12.51
C SER A 36 10.68 35.20 13.01
N LEU A 37 10.32 36.19 12.21
CA LEU A 37 10.14 37.57 12.69
C LEU A 37 8.64 37.81 12.80
N ASP A 38 8.20 38.06 14.04
CA ASP A 38 6.87 38.52 14.40
C ASP A 38 6.58 39.88 13.75
N PHE A 39 5.35 40.05 13.24
CA PHE A 39 4.61 41.29 13.38
C PHE A 39 3.10 40.98 13.35
N ALA A 40 2.48 41.08 14.53
CA ALA A 40 1.03 41.19 14.67
C ALA A 40 0.60 42.66 14.52
N ASP A 41 -0.67 42.83 14.14
CA ASP A 41 -1.47 44.06 14.14
C ASP A 41 -1.13 45.15 13.10
N SER A 42 -1.74 45.04 11.91
CA SER A 42 -2.58 46.14 11.39
C SER A 42 -3.49 45.67 10.24
N LEU A 43 -4.67 46.30 10.19
CA LEU A 43 -5.62 46.38 9.06
C LEU A 43 -6.66 45.24 8.94
N ARG A 44 -7.75 45.47 9.68
CA ARG A 44 -9.11 45.17 9.24
C ARG A 44 -9.43 46.01 7.99
N ASP A 45 -10.22 45.41 7.11
CA ASP A 45 -10.90 45.98 5.95
C ASP A 45 -10.00 46.29 4.73
N ASP A 46 -9.72 45.25 3.93
CA ASP A 46 -9.98 45.25 2.48
C ASP A 46 -9.77 43.81 1.91
N VAL A 47 -10.87 43.11 1.63
CA VAL A 47 -11.39 42.78 0.29
C VAL A 47 -10.76 41.52 -0.36
N ALA A 48 -11.65 40.56 -0.60
CA ALA A 48 -11.52 39.38 -1.46
C ALA A 48 -10.65 39.58 -2.71
N ALA A 49 -9.37 39.21 -2.64
CA ALA A 49 -8.49 38.99 -3.79
C ALA A 49 -7.12 38.40 -3.37
N ALA A 50 -7.08 37.20 -2.78
CA ALA A 50 -5.86 36.38 -2.72
C ALA A 50 -6.16 34.97 -2.23
N GLN A 51 -6.63 34.09 -3.13
CA GLN A 51 -6.44 32.62 -3.14
C GLN A 51 -7.30 32.01 -4.25
N GLY A 52 -7.08 32.52 -5.47
CA GLY A 52 -7.71 32.07 -6.70
C GLY A 52 -6.73 32.34 -7.84
N ALA A 53 -5.61 31.63 -7.84
CA ALA A 53 -4.62 31.70 -8.92
C ALA A 53 -3.79 30.40 -8.95
N MET A 54 -4.37 29.35 -9.53
CA MET A 54 -3.68 28.41 -10.43
C MET A 54 -4.77 27.57 -11.09
N MET A 55 -5.37 28.11 -12.16
CA MET A 55 -5.74 27.36 -13.37
C MET A 55 -6.49 28.26 -14.36
N VAL A 56 -6.19 28.00 -15.63
CA VAL A 56 -6.77 28.51 -16.88
C VAL A 56 -6.19 29.82 -17.44
N SER A 57 -5.35 29.68 -18.47
CA SER A 57 -5.44 30.54 -19.65
C SER A 57 -5.23 29.69 -20.91
N ALA A 58 -6.19 29.76 -21.81
CA ALA A 58 -6.09 29.32 -23.19
C ALA A 58 -5.98 30.56 -24.11
N HIS A 59 -5.32 30.34 -25.26
CA HIS A 59 -5.38 31.10 -26.52
C HIS A 59 -4.59 32.42 -26.67
N ASN A 60 -3.64 32.45 -27.63
CA ASN A 60 -3.93 32.95 -28.98
C ASN A 60 -2.80 32.74 -30.00
N ALA A 61 -3.21 32.43 -31.23
CA ALA A 61 -2.43 32.51 -32.46
C ALA A 61 -2.45 33.93 -33.02
N ALA A 62 -1.37 34.36 -33.69
CA ALA A 62 -1.45 35.40 -34.72
C ALA A 62 -0.36 35.23 -35.80
N VAL A 63 -0.88 35.25 -37.02
CA VAL A 63 -0.30 35.26 -38.37
C VAL A 63 0.82 36.28 -38.60
N ALA A 64 1.85 35.89 -39.36
CA ALA A 64 2.58 36.81 -40.25
C ALA A 64 2.92 36.13 -41.58
N VAL A 65 2.55 36.83 -42.65
CA VAL A 65 2.63 36.46 -44.07
C VAL A 65 4.03 36.75 -44.63
N ALA A 66 4.66 35.80 -45.34
CA ALA A 66 5.74 36.11 -46.29
C ALA A 66 5.77 35.15 -47.49
N LYS A 67 5.28 35.69 -48.60
CA LYS A 67 5.30 35.30 -50.02
C LYS A 67 6.23 34.17 -50.49
N ALA A 68 5.63 33.25 -51.24
CA ALA A 68 6.27 32.40 -52.23
C ALA A 68 6.92 33.21 -53.38
N LYS A 69 8.13 32.79 -53.79
CA LYS A 69 8.62 32.92 -55.17
C LYS A 69 9.22 31.58 -55.60
N ARG A 70 8.69 31.05 -56.70
CA ARG A 70 9.18 29.88 -57.43
C ARG A 70 10.27 30.27 -58.43
N ALA A 71 11.09 29.25 -58.72
CA ALA A 71 11.88 28.94 -59.94
C ALA A 71 13.40 29.19 -59.89
N PRO A 72 14.24 28.40 -60.59
CA PRO A 72 14.05 27.03 -61.11
C PRO A 72 15.19 26.05 -60.74
N MET A 73 14.93 24.76 -61.01
CA MET A 73 15.91 23.67 -61.03
C MET A 73 16.98 23.88 -62.11
N VAL A 74 18.23 23.55 -61.79
CA VAL A 74 19.28 23.17 -62.76
C VAL A 74 19.87 21.83 -62.30
N ALA A 75 19.93 20.90 -63.25
CA ALA A 75 20.40 19.54 -63.09
C ALA A 75 21.93 19.44 -63.12
N GLY A 76 22.47 18.40 -62.48
CA GLY A 76 23.74 17.79 -62.87
C GLY A 76 24.61 17.30 -61.72
N GLN A 77 24.52 16.01 -61.38
CA GLN A 77 25.46 14.98 -61.82
C GLN A 77 25.43 13.77 -60.88
N GLN A 78 25.35 12.61 -61.51
CA GLN A 78 25.31 11.27 -60.91
C GLN A 78 26.68 10.91 -60.33
N GLN A 79 26.71 10.37 -59.11
CA GLN A 79 27.75 9.44 -58.67
C GLN A 79 27.10 8.21 -58.01
N GLN A 80 27.66 7.06 -58.36
CA GLN A 80 27.10 5.72 -58.26
C GLN A 80 26.99 5.22 -56.81
N GLN A 81 25.89 4.51 -56.52
CA GLN A 81 25.66 3.79 -55.26
C GLN A 81 26.44 2.46 -55.24
N PRO A 82 27.05 2.06 -54.10
CA PRO A 82 27.28 0.66 -53.77
C PRO A 82 26.06 0.03 -53.07
N GLN A 83 25.89 -1.28 -53.24
CA GLN A 83 24.68 -2.06 -52.93
C GLN A 83 24.27 -2.14 -51.44
N PRO A 84 22.97 -2.38 -51.12
CA PRO A 84 22.40 -2.20 -49.76
C PRO A 84 22.60 -3.35 -48.77
N GLN A 85 23.28 -4.45 -49.13
CA GLN A 85 23.19 -5.70 -48.34
C GLN A 85 24.27 -5.90 -47.28
N GLN A 86 25.32 -5.07 -47.22
CA GLN A 86 26.35 -5.16 -46.16
C GLN A 86 26.21 -4.11 -45.04
N GLN A 87 25.34 -3.09 -45.20
CA GLN A 87 25.07 -2.10 -44.14
C GLN A 87 23.98 -2.54 -43.15
N GLN A 88 23.20 -3.57 -43.47
CA GLN A 88 22.07 -4.01 -42.63
C GLN A 88 22.48 -5.01 -41.54
N GLN A 89 23.64 -5.68 -41.67
CA GLN A 89 24.18 -6.58 -40.64
C GLN A 89 25.14 -5.89 -39.65
N GLN A 90 25.61 -4.67 -39.93
CA GLN A 90 26.40 -3.87 -38.99
C GLN A 90 25.60 -2.79 -38.24
N ARG A 91 24.35 -2.51 -38.64
CA ARG A 91 23.45 -1.54 -37.97
C ARG A 91 22.69 -2.09 -36.77
N THR A 92 22.80 -3.38 -36.48
CA THR A 92 22.12 -4.05 -35.35
C THR A 92 22.96 -4.14 -34.08
N GLN A 93 24.14 -3.49 -34.03
CA GLN A 93 24.91 -3.35 -32.80
C GLN A 93 25.05 -1.86 -32.46
N ARG A 94 24.47 -1.48 -31.31
CA ARG A 94 24.49 -0.15 -30.64
C ARG A 94 23.52 0.91 -31.17
N ARG A 95 22.21 0.69 -31.01
CA ARG A 95 21.32 1.81 -30.62
C ARG A 95 21.31 1.85 -29.10
N GLY A 96 21.84 2.91 -28.50
CA GLY A 96 21.65 3.16 -27.07
C GLY A 96 20.16 3.35 -26.77
N ALA A 97 19.74 3.03 -25.53
CA ALA A 97 18.39 3.31 -25.06
C ALA A 97 18.05 4.80 -25.23
N SER A 98 16.79 5.12 -25.55
CA SER A 98 16.35 6.52 -25.62
C SER A 98 16.40 7.18 -24.23
N ALA A 99 16.40 8.51 -24.16
CA ALA A 99 16.36 9.21 -22.87
C ALA A 99 15.12 8.84 -22.04
N ASP A 100 14.00 8.58 -22.72
CA ASP A 100 12.73 8.17 -22.12
C ASP A 100 12.83 6.73 -21.59
N ASP A 101 13.44 5.80 -22.36
CA ASP A 101 13.69 4.43 -21.88
C ASP A 101 14.58 4.42 -20.63
N VAL A 102 15.62 5.27 -20.61
CA VAL A 102 16.52 5.39 -19.46
C VAL A 102 15.77 5.93 -18.23
N ALA A 103 14.94 6.96 -18.39
CA ALA A 103 14.15 7.51 -17.30
C ALA A 103 13.14 6.48 -16.77
N PHE A 104 12.47 5.76 -17.66
CA PHE A 104 11.48 4.74 -17.32
C PHE A 104 12.06 3.60 -16.49
N HIS A 105 13.27 3.12 -16.81
CA HIS A 105 13.89 1.99 -16.11
C HIS A 105 14.76 2.38 -14.91
N ARG A 106 15.15 3.66 -14.77
CA ARG A 106 16.14 4.11 -13.79
C ARG A 106 15.86 3.63 -12.37
N TRP A 107 14.62 3.78 -11.91
CA TRP A 107 14.18 3.50 -10.54
C TRP A 107 13.04 2.51 -10.48
N ARG A 108 12.63 1.94 -11.61
CA ARG A 108 11.46 1.07 -11.69
C ARG A 108 11.70 -0.27 -10.99
N PRO A 109 10.89 -0.61 -9.97
CA PRO A 109 10.89 -1.95 -9.36
C PRO A 109 10.57 -3.04 -10.39
N SER A 110 11.04 -4.25 -10.12
CA SER A 110 10.90 -5.39 -11.03
C SER A 110 10.23 -6.61 -10.38
N SER A 111 10.31 -6.72 -9.06
CA SER A 111 9.77 -7.77 -8.21
C SER A 111 8.47 -7.36 -7.48
N HIS A 112 7.96 -6.15 -7.74
CA HIS A 112 6.67 -5.66 -7.25
C HIS A 112 5.61 -5.65 -8.36
N LEU A 113 4.35 -5.81 -7.99
CA LEU A 113 3.25 -5.62 -8.94
C LEU A 113 3.10 -4.12 -9.23
N MET A 114 3.13 -3.79 -10.52
CA MET A 114 3.01 -2.44 -11.04
C MET A 114 2.01 -2.39 -12.19
N ALA A 115 1.40 -1.24 -12.42
CA ALA A 115 0.73 -0.97 -13.69
C ALA A 115 1.75 -1.00 -14.85
N PRO A 116 1.33 -1.27 -16.11
CA PRO A 116 2.23 -1.26 -17.26
C PRO A 116 3.00 0.07 -17.40
N ASP A 117 2.30 1.18 -17.18
CA ASP A 117 2.79 2.56 -17.18
C ASP A 117 1.81 3.43 -16.37
N GLY A 118 2.06 4.74 -16.32
CA GLY A 118 1.14 5.70 -15.69
C GLY A 118 1.09 5.61 -14.16
N TRP A 119 0.08 6.24 -13.58
CA TRP A 119 -0.11 6.28 -12.14
C TRP A 119 -0.87 5.05 -11.65
N MET A 120 -0.35 4.36 -10.63
CA MET A 120 -1.07 3.32 -9.90
C MET A 120 -1.19 3.68 -8.41
N ASN A 121 -2.30 3.27 -7.80
CA ASN A 121 -2.48 3.33 -6.35
C ASN A 121 -3.25 2.11 -5.83
N ASP A 122 -4.35 2.32 -5.12
CA ASP A 122 -5.05 1.37 -4.26
C ASP A 122 -5.23 -0.02 -4.88
N PRO A 123 -4.95 -1.11 -4.16
CA PRO A 123 -5.50 -2.43 -4.47
C PRO A 123 -7.02 -2.43 -4.23
N CYS A 124 -7.81 -2.77 -5.25
CA CYS A 124 -9.27 -2.58 -5.28
C CYS A 124 -10.10 -3.89 -5.32
N GLY A 125 -9.50 -5.06 -5.25
CA GLY A 125 -10.31 -6.29 -5.31
C GLY A 125 -9.54 -7.60 -5.25
N PRO A 126 -8.52 -7.76 -4.39
CA PRO A 126 -7.85 -9.05 -4.26
C PRO A 126 -8.87 -10.19 -4.07
N SER A 127 -8.82 -11.18 -4.95
CA SER A 127 -9.81 -12.27 -5.03
C SER A 127 -9.15 -13.58 -5.46
N TYR A 128 -9.83 -14.71 -5.25
CA TYR A 128 -9.39 -16.02 -5.75
C TYR A 128 -10.53 -16.73 -6.47
N ASP A 129 -10.26 -17.21 -7.68
CA ASP A 129 -11.18 -18.04 -8.45
C ASP A 129 -10.81 -19.54 -8.28
N PRO A 130 -11.58 -20.32 -7.49
CA PRO A 130 -11.29 -21.73 -7.28
C PRO A 130 -11.50 -22.60 -8.54
N ARG A 131 -12.22 -22.11 -9.56
CA ARG A 131 -12.42 -22.87 -10.81
C ARG A 131 -11.20 -22.81 -11.72
N THR A 132 -10.47 -21.69 -11.68
CA THR A 132 -9.26 -21.49 -12.49
C THR A 132 -7.96 -21.65 -11.68
N GLY A 133 -8.05 -21.61 -10.35
CA GLY A 133 -6.90 -21.63 -9.45
C GLY A 133 -6.06 -20.35 -9.53
N GLN A 134 -6.69 -19.23 -9.88
CA GLN A 134 -6.02 -17.94 -10.05
C GLN A 134 -6.39 -16.97 -8.93
N TYR A 135 -5.38 -16.28 -8.42
CA TYR A 135 -5.54 -15.05 -7.69
C TYR A 135 -5.72 -13.90 -8.69
N HIS A 136 -6.64 -12.99 -8.37
CA HIS A 136 -6.89 -11.78 -9.13
C HIS A 136 -6.55 -10.58 -8.25
N MET A 137 -5.92 -9.57 -8.85
CA MET A 137 -5.66 -8.27 -8.24
C MET A 137 -6.15 -7.18 -9.19
N TRP A 138 -7.09 -6.36 -8.72
CA TRP A 138 -7.44 -5.10 -9.36
C TRP A 138 -6.80 -3.96 -8.59
N TYR A 139 -6.55 -2.86 -9.28
CA TYR A 139 -5.92 -1.68 -8.69
C TYR A 139 -6.37 -0.41 -9.41
N GLN A 140 -6.38 0.73 -8.73
CA GLN A 140 -6.58 2.01 -9.38
C GLN A 140 -5.40 2.33 -10.31
N TRP A 141 -5.72 2.80 -11.51
CA TRP A 141 -4.77 3.11 -12.57
C TRP A 141 -5.22 4.32 -13.40
N ASN A 142 -4.29 5.22 -13.71
CA ASN A 142 -4.42 6.23 -14.75
C ASN A 142 -3.65 5.80 -16.01
N PRO A 143 -4.31 5.22 -17.03
CA PRO A 143 -3.64 4.88 -18.30
C PRO A 143 -3.32 6.10 -19.17
N LYS A 144 -3.68 7.32 -18.75
CA LYS A 144 -3.50 8.56 -19.53
C LYS A 144 -2.39 9.46 -18.98
N GLY A 145 -1.78 9.12 -17.85
CA GLY A 145 -0.73 9.94 -17.24
C GLY A 145 -0.13 9.31 -15.99
N SER A 146 1.01 9.83 -15.56
CA SER A 146 1.77 9.35 -14.40
C SER A 146 1.42 10.07 -13.10
N THR A 147 0.33 10.83 -13.13
CA THR A 147 -0.21 11.59 -12.00
C THR A 147 -1.67 11.21 -11.76
N TRP A 148 -2.24 11.62 -10.63
CA TRP A 148 -3.61 11.29 -10.31
C TRP A 148 -4.61 11.95 -11.29
N GLY A 149 -5.47 11.15 -11.90
CA GLY A 149 -6.57 11.56 -12.78
C GLY A 149 -7.12 10.39 -13.58
N ASN A 150 -8.32 10.51 -14.16
CA ASN A 150 -8.94 9.43 -14.97
C ASN A 150 -8.90 8.06 -14.27
N MET A 151 -9.15 8.03 -12.95
CA MET A 151 -9.07 6.79 -12.16
C MET A 151 -9.94 5.70 -12.77
N SER A 152 -9.29 4.60 -13.11
CA SER A 152 -9.82 3.42 -13.76
C SER A 152 -9.28 2.20 -13.02
N TRP A 153 -9.82 1.00 -13.26
CA TRP A 153 -9.26 -0.22 -12.68
C TRP A 153 -8.36 -0.95 -13.67
N GLY A 154 -7.11 -1.18 -13.30
CA GLY A 154 -6.25 -2.20 -13.90
C GLY A 154 -6.54 -3.59 -13.32
N HIS A 155 -6.02 -4.63 -13.96
CA HIS A 155 -6.22 -6.03 -13.56
C HIS A 155 -4.96 -6.85 -13.79
N ALA A 156 -4.63 -7.72 -12.85
CA ALA A 156 -3.60 -8.74 -12.98
C ALA A 156 -4.06 -10.06 -12.37
N THR A 157 -3.53 -11.18 -12.87
CA THR A 157 -3.74 -12.51 -12.30
C THR A 157 -2.43 -13.20 -11.95
N SER A 158 -2.47 -14.08 -10.96
CA SER A 158 -1.31 -14.85 -10.50
C SER A 158 -1.73 -16.24 -10.02
N LYS A 159 -0.81 -17.21 -10.09
CA LYS A 159 -0.97 -18.53 -9.44
C LYS A 159 -0.21 -18.64 -8.11
N ASP A 160 0.65 -17.68 -7.83
CA ASP A 160 1.60 -17.74 -6.72
C ASP A 160 1.73 -16.39 -5.99
N LEU A 161 0.77 -15.46 -6.17
CA LEU A 161 0.73 -14.13 -5.53
C LEU A 161 1.90 -13.19 -5.83
N VAL A 162 2.89 -13.63 -6.63
CA VAL A 162 4.16 -12.93 -6.83
C VAL A 162 4.45 -12.72 -8.30
N ARG A 163 4.15 -13.71 -9.15
CA ARG A 163 4.27 -13.60 -10.60
C ARG A 163 2.91 -13.28 -11.21
N TRP A 164 2.82 -12.10 -11.79
CA TRP A 164 1.57 -11.51 -12.26
C TRP A 164 1.55 -11.38 -13.78
N GLN A 165 0.43 -11.76 -14.38
CA GLN A 165 0.08 -11.42 -15.76
C GLN A 165 -0.88 -10.24 -15.73
N SER A 166 -0.50 -9.12 -16.32
CA SER A 166 -1.30 -7.88 -16.26
C SER A 166 -2.10 -7.64 -17.53
N SER A 167 -3.26 -7.01 -17.40
CA SER A 167 -3.97 -6.44 -18.55
C SER A 167 -3.18 -5.26 -19.14
N ARG A 168 -3.28 -5.07 -20.46
CA ARG A 168 -2.72 -3.90 -21.16
C ARG A 168 -3.63 -2.67 -21.12
N SER A 169 -4.88 -2.85 -20.71
CA SER A 169 -5.92 -1.82 -20.75
C SER A 169 -6.74 -1.87 -19.47
N ALA A 170 -7.22 -0.72 -19.03
CA ALA A 170 -8.10 -0.64 -17.88
C ALA A 170 -9.42 -1.39 -18.16
N VAL A 171 -9.85 -2.19 -17.19
CA VAL A 171 -10.99 -3.12 -17.31
C VAL A 171 -12.32 -2.49 -16.86
N ILE A 172 -12.26 -1.48 -15.99
CA ILE A 172 -13.39 -0.59 -15.64
C ILE A 172 -12.90 0.85 -15.79
N GLN A 173 -13.61 1.67 -16.55
CA GLN A 173 -13.19 3.04 -16.89
C GLN A 173 -14.35 4.03 -16.69
N PRO A 174 -14.05 5.30 -16.37
CA PRO A 174 -15.04 6.37 -16.35
C PRO A 174 -15.76 6.50 -17.69
N GLY A 175 -17.08 6.63 -17.68
CA GLY A 175 -17.84 6.84 -18.91
C GLY A 175 -19.36 6.88 -18.77
N THR A 176 -19.90 6.49 -17.62
CA THR A 176 -21.34 6.56 -17.35
C THR A 176 -21.71 7.89 -16.71
N GLN A 177 -23.01 8.19 -16.62
CA GLN A 177 -23.49 9.41 -15.95
C GLN A 177 -23.03 9.50 -14.48
N TYR A 178 -22.83 8.37 -13.80
CA TYR A 178 -22.54 8.31 -12.37
C TYR A 178 -21.04 8.20 -12.04
N ASP A 179 -20.18 7.79 -12.98
CA ASP A 179 -18.74 7.60 -12.78
C ASP A 179 -17.83 8.44 -13.71
N HIS A 180 -18.39 9.34 -14.52
CA HIS A 180 -17.65 10.09 -15.54
C HIS A 180 -16.46 10.94 -15.04
N LYS A 181 -16.27 11.09 -13.72
CA LYS A 181 -15.10 11.75 -13.13
C LYS A 181 -14.06 10.78 -12.57
N GLY A 182 -14.41 9.52 -12.33
CA GLY A 182 -13.50 8.52 -11.77
C GLY A 182 -14.22 7.25 -11.32
N VAL A 183 -13.52 6.12 -11.45
CA VAL A 183 -13.85 4.82 -10.86
C VAL A 183 -12.87 4.60 -9.72
N PHE A 184 -13.31 4.88 -8.50
CA PHE A 184 -12.49 4.80 -7.29
C PHE A 184 -12.47 3.36 -6.73
N THR A 185 -11.89 3.17 -5.54
CA THR A 185 -11.63 1.87 -4.93
C THR A 185 -12.93 1.15 -4.64
N GLY A 186 -12.82 -0.17 -4.43
CA GLY A 186 -13.95 -1.03 -4.12
C GLY A 186 -13.51 -2.44 -3.78
N CYS A 187 -14.38 -3.40 -4.08
CA CYS A 187 -14.11 -4.83 -3.93
C CYS A 187 -14.73 -5.66 -5.05
N VAL A 188 -14.27 -6.90 -5.19
CA VAL A 188 -14.85 -7.90 -6.11
C VAL A 188 -15.33 -9.10 -5.31
N LEU A 189 -16.55 -9.55 -5.62
CA LEU A 189 -17.13 -10.78 -5.10
C LEU A 189 -17.16 -11.83 -6.21
N MET A 190 -16.73 -13.05 -5.90
CA MET A 190 -16.69 -14.19 -6.83
C MET A 190 -18.07 -14.85 -6.97
N ARG A 191 -19.09 -14.04 -7.28
CA ARG A 191 -20.48 -14.46 -7.52
C ARG A 191 -21.22 -13.44 -8.38
N GLY A 192 -22.37 -13.85 -8.93
CA GLY A 192 -23.32 -12.93 -9.56
C GLY A 192 -24.02 -12.00 -8.57
N PRO A 193 -24.68 -10.92 -9.06
CA PRO A 193 -25.31 -9.91 -8.23
C PRO A 193 -26.62 -10.37 -7.58
N LEU A 194 -27.28 -11.35 -8.18
CA LEU A 194 -28.47 -12.01 -7.64
C LEU A 194 -28.11 -13.44 -7.23
N ALA A 195 -28.80 -14.00 -6.24
CA ALA A 195 -28.75 -15.44 -6.00
C ALA A 195 -29.25 -16.18 -7.26
N GLU A 196 -28.60 -17.29 -7.57
CA GLU A 196 -29.14 -18.23 -8.55
C GLU A 196 -30.39 -18.88 -7.92
N GLU A 197 -31.53 -18.86 -8.60
CA GLU A 197 -32.74 -19.58 -8.16
C GLU A 197 -32.40 -21.07 -8.08
N ASP A 198 -32.37 -21.64 -6.86
CA ASP A 198 -32.27 -23.06 -6.51
C ASP A 198 -31.85 -24.00 -7.66
N GLY A 199 -30.54 -24.08 -7.89
CA GLY A 199 -29.91 -25.21 -8.55
C GLY A 199 -29.01 -25.89 -7.53
N THR A 200 -29.44 -27.03 -6.98
CA THR A 200 -28.57 -27.95 -6.25
C THR A 200 -27.19 -28.08 -6.91
N ASP A 201 -26.13 -28.24 -6.11
CA ASP A 201 -24.74 -28.52 -6.48
C ASP A 201 -24.51 -29.76 -7.41
N GLU A 202 -25.55 -30.25 -8.08
CA GLU A 202 -25.54 -31.32 -9.09
C GLU A 202 -26.17 -30.84 -10.40
N ALA A 203 -25.50 -29.93 -11.12
CA ALA A 203 -25.78 -29.71 -12.54
C ALA A 203 -24.51 -29.46 -13.37
N VAL A 204 -23.38 -30.04 -12.94
CA VAL A 204 -22.22 -30.25 -13.82
C VAL A 204 -22.44 -31.54 -14.60
N GLY A 205 -23.33 -31.51 -15.59
CA GLY A 205 -23.49 -32.67 -16.48
C GLY A 205 -24.81 -32.77 -17.23
N ALA A 206 -25.17 -31.80 -18.08
CA ALA A 206 -26.04 -32.04 -19.25
C ALA A 206 -26.24 -30.78 -20.11
N HIS A 207 -25.18 -30.21 -20.70
CA HIS A 207 -25.36 -29.35 -21.88
C HIS A 207 -24.10 -29.35 -22.76
N GLN A 208 -23.70 -30.56 -23.17
CA GLN A 208 -22.91 -30.77 -24.38
C GLN A 208 -23.83 -31.35 -25.44
N GLU A 209 -24.48 -30.49 -26.22
CA GLU A 209 -24.86 -30.74 -27.62
C GLU A 209 -25.71 -29.55 -28.10
N ALA A 210 -25.05 -28.54 -28.69
CA ALA A 210 -25.55 -27.77 -29.85
C ALA A 210 -24.86 -26.41 -29.97
N THR A 211 -23.60 -26.38 -30.40
CA THR A 211 -23.15 -25.34 -31.35
C THR A 211 -21.80 -25.74 -31.95
N LYS A 212 -21.83 -26.40 -33.12
CA LYS A 212 -20.68 -26.53 -34.01
C LYS A 212 -20.93 -25.63 -35.23
N ALA A 213 -20.27 -24.48 -35.28
CA ALA A 213 -19.94 -23.80 -36.52
C ALA A 213 -18.88 -22.70 -36.30
N ALA A 214 -17.66 -23.00 -36.74
CA ALA A 214 -16.55 -22.10 -37.07
C ALA A 214 -16.06 -21.12 -36.00
N THR A 215 -15.37 -21.64 -34.98
CA THR A 215 -14.44 -20.89 -34.14
C THR A 215 -13.08 -21.58 -34.17
N SER A 216 -11.99 -20.80 -34.25
CA SER A 216 -10.63 -21.36 -34.20
C SER A 216 -10.40 -22.07 -32.87
N ALA A 217 -9.45 -23.01 -32.79
CA ALA A 217 -9.10 -23.70 -31.54
C ALA A 217 -8.78 -22.74 -30.38
N ALA A 218 -8.29 -21.53 -30.68
CA ALA A 218 -8.07 -20.47 -29.70
C ALA A 218 -9.39 -19.84 -29.21
N ALA A 219 -10.38 -19.67 -30.09
CA ALA A 219 -11.72 -19.20 -29.74
C ALA A 219 -12.54 -20.27 -29.00
N GLU A 220 -12.36 -21.56 -29.32
CA GLU A 220 -12.93 -22.68 -28.56
C GLU A 220 -12.30 -22.79 -27.16
N ALA A 221 -10.98 -22.66 -27.04
CA ALA A 221 -10.30 -22.62 -25.74
C ALA A 221 -10.70 -21.38 -24.92
N ALA A 222 -10.83 -20.20 -25.54
CA ALA A 222 -11.31 -19.00 -24.88
C ALA A 222 -12.80 -19.12 -24.47
N ALA A 223 -13.63 -19.82 -25.28
CA ALA A 223 -15.02 -20.11 -24.95
C ALA A 223 -15.16 -21.14 -23.82
N GLU A 224 -14.32 -22.18 -23.78
CA GLU A 224 -14.26 -23.13 -22.67
C GLU A 224 -13.77 -22.46 -21.37
N VAL A 225 -12.82 -21.52 -21.45
CA VAL A 225 -12.38 -20.71 -20.30
C VAL A 225 -13.50 -19.79 -19.81
N ARG A 226 -14.25 -19.15 -20.73
CA ARG A 226 -15.45 -18.34 -20.40
C ARG A 226 -16.56 -19.18 -19.75
N GLN A 227 -16.76 -20.43 -20.16
CA GLN A 227 -17.70 -21.35 -19.52
C GLN A 227 -17.21 -21.87 -18.15
N ARG A 228 -15.93 -21.69 -17.80
CA ARG A 228 -15.34 -22.15 -16.53
C ARG A 228 -15.13 -21.06 -15.48
N ALA A 229 -15.12 -19.78 -15.82
CA ALA A 229 -14.90 -18.72 -14.85
C ALA A 229 -16.11 -18.53 -13.92
N GLN A 230 -15.87 -18.25 -12.63
CA GLN A 230 -16.91 -17.80 -11.71
C GLN A 230 -17.52 -16.47 -12.22
N PRO A 231 -18.85 -16.27 -12.16
CA PRO A 231 -19.39 -14.92 -12.31
C PRO A 231 -18.78 -14.03 -11.21
N MET A 232 -18.44 -12.80 -11.56
CA MET A 232 -17.83 -11.83 -10.66
C MET A 232 -18.69 -10.58 -10.60
N THR A 233 -18.73 -9.95 -9.43
CA THR A 233 -19.42 -8.68 -9.19
C THR A 233 -18.46 -7.69 -8.54
N ALA A 234 -18.17 -6.59 -9.23
CA ALA A 234 -17.42 -5.47 -8.70
C ALA A 234 -18.39 -4.47 -8.08
N ILE A 235 -18.07 -4.03 -6.86
CA ILE A 235 -18.76 -2.98 -6.12
C ILE A 235 -17.72 -1.88 -5.90
N TYR A 236 -17.97 -0.67 -6.41
CA TYR A 236 -16.97 0.39 -6.40
C TYR A 236 -17.57 1.78 -6.19
N THR A 237 -16.73 2.71 -5.75
CA THR A 237 -17.11 4.12 -5.67
C THR A 237 -17.11 4.76 -7.07
N ALA A 238 -18.28 5.13 -7.54
CA ALA A 238 -18.48 5.88 -8.77
C ALA A 238 -18.45 7.39 -8.51
N VAL A 239 -17.56 8.11 -9.19
CA VAL A 239 -17.35 9.54 -8.97
C VAL A 239 -17.92 10.38 -10.11
N SER A 240 -18.72 11.38 -9.75
CA SER A 240 -19.38 12.29 -10.70
C SER A 240 -19.08 13.78 -10.47
N HIS A 241 -18.37 14.10 -9.39
CA HIS A 241 -17.94 15.47 -9.10
C HIS A 241 -16.55 15.47 -8.46
N LEU A 242 -15.74 16.45 -8.83
CA LEU A 242 -14.40 16.69 -8.30
C LEU A 242 -14.19 18.21 -8.14
N PRO A 243 -13.32 18.67 -7.22
CA PRO A 243 -12.48 17.87 -6.33
C PRO A 243 -13.25 17.26 -5.15
N ILE A 244 -12.72 16.17 -4.60
CA ILE A 244 -13.16 15.56 -3.33
C ILE A 244 -11.93 15.54 -2.43
N HIS A 245 -12.03 16.13 -1.24
CA HIS A 245 -10.93 16.16 -0.28
C HIS A 245 -11.47 16.45 1.12
N HIS A 246 -10.86 15.84 2.15
CA HIS A 246 -11.33 15.95 3.54
C HIS A 246 -11.26 17.36 4.15
N THR A 247 -10.57 18.30 3.48
CA THR A 247 -10.48 19.72 3.88
C THR A 247 -11.46 20.64 3.16
N LEU A 248 -12.20 20.12 2.17
CA LEU A 248 -13.14 20.89 1.36
C LEU A 248 -14.58 20.57 1.76
N PRO A 249 -15.54 21.47 1.48
CA PRO A 249 -16.96 21.16 1.65
C PRO A 249 -17.36 19.94 0.81
N TYR A 250 -18.12 19.02 1.43
CA TYR A 250 -18.58 17.82 0.75
C TYR A 250 -19.68 18.12 -0.27
N HIS A 251 -19.48 17.71 -1.51
CA HIS A 251 -20.51 17.75 -2.55
C HIS A 251 -21.33 16.46 -2.49
N ARG A 252 -22.53 16.52 -1.89
CA ARG A 252 -23.41 15.35 -1.79
C ARG A 252 -23.74 14.79 -3.18
N GLY A 253 -23.56 13.49 -3.34
CA GLY A 253 -23.71 12.78 -4.62
C GLY A 253 -22.46 12.83 -5.50
N ALA A 254 -21.35 13.43 -5.05
CA ALA A 254 -20.07 13.34 -5.75
C ALA A 254 -19.59 11.89 -5.82
N GLU A 255 -19.65 11.19 -4.69
CA GLU A 255 -19.34 9.77 -4.53
C GLU A 255 -20.63 8.96 -4.45
N LYS A 256 -20.75 7.94 -5.29
CA LYS A 256 -21.86 7.00 -5.37
C LYS A 256 -21.34 5.58 -5.29
N LEU A 257 -22.22 4.61 -5.09
CA LEU A 257 -21.89 3.19 -5.13
C LEU A 257 -22.47 2.56 -6.39
N ALA A 258 -21.65 1.87 -7.17
CA ALA A 258 -22.06 1.23 -8.41
C ALA A 258 -21.68 -0.25 -8.45
N LEU A 259 -22.42 -1.01 -9.27
CA LEU A 259 -22.21 -2.42 -9.56
C LEU A 259 -21.77 -2.63 -11.00
N SER A 260 -20.89 -3.60 -11.22
CA SER A 260 -20.58 -4.15 -12.54
C SER A 260 -20.32 -5.64 -12.44
N THR A 261 -20.60 -6.39 -13.50
CA THR A 261 -20.44 -7.85 -13.53
C THR A 261 -19.50 -8.30 -14.63
N SER A 262 -18.85 -9.44 -14.40
CA SER A 262 -17.94 -10.08 -15.34
C SER A 262 -18.20 -11.58 -15.37
N THR A 263 -18.06 -12.19 -16.55
CA THR A 263 -18.20 -13.64 -16.76
C THR A 263 -17.00 -14.24 -17.52
N ASP A 264 -15.95 -13.46 -17.74
CA ASP A 264 -14.77 -13.84 -18.53
C ASP A 264 -13.46 -13.80 -17.73
N GLY A 265 -13.56 -13.98 -16.42
CA GLY A 265 -12.42 -13.94 -15.50
C GLY A 265 -11.96 -12.51 -15.16
N GLY A 266 -12.82 -11.50 -15.36
CA GLY A 266 -12.55 -10.12 -14.95
C GLY A 266 -11.94 -9.25 -16.02
N GLN A 267 -11.88 -9.74 -17.27
CA GLN A 267 -11.28 -9.06 -18.40
C GLN A 267 -12.21 -7.99 -18.96
N THR A 268 -13.52 -8.25 -18.96
CA THR A 268 -14.54 -7.27 -19.36
C THR A 268 -15.64 -7.16 -18.31
N TRP A 269 -16.15 -5.95 -18.13
CA TRP A 269 -17.15 -5.63 -17.12
C TRP A 269 -18.38 -4.98 -17.75
N THR A 270 -19.56 -5.48 -17.39
CA THR A 270 -20.86 -4.94 -17.80
C THR A 270 -21.48 -4.15 -16.65
N PRO A 271 -21.67 -2.83 -16.80
CA PRO A 271 -22.30 -2.01 -15.77
C PRO A 271 -23.72 -2.49 -15.43
N GLN A 272 -24.02 -2.59 -14.13
CA GLN A 272 -25.36 -2.91 -13.62
C GLN A 272 -26.09 -1.66 -13.10
N GLY A 273 -25.37 -0.55 -12.91
CA GLY A 273 -25.91 0.74 -12.50
C GLY A 273 -25.45 1.21 -11.13
N CYS A 274 -25.95 2.38 -10.73
CA CYS A 274 -25.75 2.95 -9.40
C CYS A 274 -26.73 2.33 -8.42
N ILE A 275 -26.23 1.82 -7.28
CA ILE A 275 -27.04 1.20 -6.23
C ILE A 275 -27.25 2.11 -5.02
N LEU A 276 -26.34 3.06 -4.77
CA LEU A 276 -26.53 4.11 -3.78
C LEU A 276 -26.05 5.45 -4.36
N ASP A 277 -26.94 6.43 -4.45
CA ASP A 277 -26.63 7.76 -5.00
C ASP A 277 -25.83 8.67 -4.05
N GLY A 278 -25.44 8.17 -2.88
CA GLY A 278 -24.59 8.86 -1.92
C GLY A 278 -24.82 8.40 -0.46
N PRO A 279 -24.22 9.10 0.51
CA PRO A 279 -24.36 8.78 1.94
C PRO A 279 -25.81 8.91 2.46
N PRO A 280 -26.15 8.33 3.63
CA PRO A 280 -27.47 8.48 4.25
C PRO A 280 -27.84 9.95 4.45
N ALA A 281 -29.06 10.37 4.08
CA ALA A 281 -29.47 11.78 3.95
C ALA A 281 -29.29 12.62 5.23
N GLU A 282 -29.51 11.98 6.37
CA GLU A 282 -29.49 12.55 7.71
C GLU A 282 -28.09 12.70 8.32
N VAL A 283 -27.04 12.27 7.62
CA VAL A 283 -25.66 12.28 8.14
C VAL A 283 -24.83 13.36 7.43
N ASP A 284 -24.24 14.25 8.23
CA ASP A 284 -23.30 15.27 7.75
C ASP A 284 -21.87 14.72 7.72
N ILE A 285 -21.25 14.72 6.56
CA ILE A 285 -20.02 13.97 6.27
C ILE A 285 -18.98 14.81 5.52
N ILE A 286 -17.75 14.32 5.47
CA ILE A 286 -16.65 14.92 4.68
C ILE A 286 -16.20 14.04 3.50
N SER A 287 -16.58 12.76 3.50
CA SER A 287 -16.13 11.74 2.54
C SER A 287 -16.96 10.47 2.73
N TRP A 288 -17.14 9.70 1.65
CA TRP A 288 -17.89 8.45 1.63
C TRP A 288 -17.48 7.59 0.44
N ARG A 289 -16.51 6.69 0.62
CA ARG A 289 -15.94 5.90 -0.48
C ARG A 289 -15.32 4.57 -0.03
N ASP A 290 -14.82 3.81 -0.99
CA ASP A 290 -14.04 2.58 -0.84
C ASP A 290 -14.84 1.43 -0.21
N PRO A 291 -15.90 0.96 -0.89
CA PRO A 291 -16.72 -0.14 -0.38
C PRO A 291 -15.91 -1.42 -0.22
N TYR A 292 -16.05 -2.06 0.94
CA TYR A 292 -15.59 -3.42 1.18
C TYR A 292 -16.76 -4.29 1.63
N VAL A 293 -16.96 -5.43 0.95
CA VAL A 293 -18.05 -6.36 1.22
C VAL A 293 -17.51 -7.73 1.57
N SER A 294 -17.95 -8.27 2.70
CA SER A 294 -17.65 -9.64 3.12
C SER A 294 -18.73 -10.16 4.07
N ALA A 295 -18.76 -11.48 4.26
CA ALA A 295 -19.45 -12.07 5.41
C ALA A 295 -18.74 -11.65 6.71
N TRP A 296 -19.51 -11.42 7.77
CA TRP A 296 -18.99 -10.94 9.06
C TRP A 296 -19.63 -11.68 10.25
N PRO A 297 -19.12 -12.87 10.62
CA PRO A 297 -19.74 -13.71 11.65
C PRO A 297 -19.90 -13.03 13.01
N LEU A 298 -18.94 -12.18 13.42
CA LEU A 298 -19.08 -11.38 14.64
C LEU A 298 -20.35 -10.52 14.60
N LEU A 299 -20.61 -9.89 13.45
CA LEU A 299 -21.72 -8.96 13.32
C LEU A 299 -23.07 -9.70 13.26
N ASP A 300 -23.10 -10.89 12.64
CA ASP A 300 -24.26 -11.79 12.73
C ASP A 300 -24.59 -12.09 14.20
N ALA A 301 -23.60 -12.43 15.02
CA ALA A 301 -23.80 -12.71 16.43
C ALA A 301 -24.28 -11.48 17.22
N VAL A 302 -23.66 -10.32 17.00
CA VAL A 302 -24.01 -9.06 17.69
C VAL A 302 -25.43 -8.60 17.35
N LEU A 303 -25.85 -8.74 16.10
CA LEU A 303 -27.20 -8.35 15.64
C LEU A 303 -28.25 -9.43 15.93
N GLY A 304 -27.83 -10.66 16.23
CA GLY A 304 -28.73 -11.80 16.46
C GLY A 304 -29.33 -12.36 15.18
N MET A 305 -28.55 -12.38 14.10
CA MET A 305 -28.96 -12.92 12.80
C MET A 305 -29.02 -14.45 12.85
N SER A 306 -30.07 -15.03 12.26
CA SER A 306 -30.26 -16.48 12.20
C SER A 306 -29.56 -17.16 11.02
N SER A 307 -29.08 -16.38 10.05
CA SER A 307 -28.39 -16.83 8.84
C SER A 307 -27.21 -15.91 8.56
N PRO A 308 -26.12 -16.42 7.94
CA PRO A 308 -24.96 -15.59 7.61
C PRO A 308 -25.34 -14.38 6.74
N GLY A 309 -24.98 -13.19 7.19
CA GLY A 309 -25.21 -11.94 6.46
C GLY A 309 -24.01 -11.52 5.62
N LEU A 310 -24.25 -10.68 4.62
CA LEU A 310 -23.21 -9.87 3.98
C LEU A 310 -23.25 -8.45 4.55
N TYR A 311 -22.07 -7.87 4.72
CA TYR A 311 -21.93 -6.53 5.26
C TYR A 311 -21.00 -5.70 4.41
N GLY A 312 -21.39 -4.45 4.20
CA GLY A 312 -20.63 -3.45 3.47
C GLY A 312 -20.07 -2.39 4.41
N LEU A 313 -18.80 -2.07 4.26
CA LEU A 313 -18.16 -0.92 4.88
C LEU A 313 -17.88 0.14 3.82
N ILE A 314 -18.15 1.39 4.13
CA ILE A 314 -17.77 2.55 3.31
C ILE A 314 -17.03 3.53 4.21
N ALA A 315 -15.77 3.82 3.88
CA ALA A 315 -14.89 4.64 4.69
C ALA A 315 -15.21 6.14 4.53
N GLY A 316 -14.93 6.92 5.57
CA GLY A 316 -14.99 8.36 5.48
C GLY A 316 -14.87 9.07 6.83
N GLY A 317 -15.69 10.10 7.02
CA GLY A 317 -15.73 10.85 8.26
C GLY A 317 -17.01 11.66 8.44
N LEU A 318 -17.40 11.82 9.70
CA LEU A 318 -18.45 12.75 10.11
C LEU A 318 -17.87 14.15 10.23
N LYS A 319 -18.57 15.11 9.62
CA LYS A 319 -18.14 16.51 9.61
C LYS A 319 -17.98 17.05 11.02
N ASP A 320 -16.85 17.71 11.23
CA ASP A 320 -16.45 18.33 12.49
C ASP A 320 -16.44 17.44 13.73
N LYS A 321 -16.48 16.10 13.55
CA LYS A 321 -16.67 15.18 14.66
C LYS A 321 -15.60 14.09 14.75
N THR A 322 -15.58 13.15 13.81
CA THR A 322 -14.72 11.97 13.86
C THR A 322 -14.54 11.37 12.47
N PRO A 323 -13.34 10.88 12.12
CA PRO A 323 -13.24 9.87 11.07
C PRO A 323 -14.02 8.61 11.51
N THR A 324 -14.61 7.90 10.56
CA THR A 324 -15.40 6.69 10.85
C THR A 324 -15.62 5.85 9.60
N VAL A 325 -16.37 4.76 9.76
CA VAL A 325 -16.82 3.90 8.67
C VAL A 325 -18.33 3.74 8.76
N PHE A 326 -19.01 3.84 7.62
CA PHE A 326 -20.45 3.64 7.49
C PHE A 326 -20.72 2.17 7.15
N ALA A 327 -21.46 1.49 8.01
CA ALA A 327 -21.76 0.07 7.87
C ALA A 327 -23.16 -0.15 7.30
N TYR A 328 -23.27 -1.18 6.46
CA TYR A 328 -24.49 -1.59 5.79
C TYR A 328 -24.68 -3.10 5.94
N SER A 329 -25.90 -3.55 6.18
CA SER A 329 -26.28 -4.94 5.92
C SER A 329 -26.70 -5.08 4.46
N ILE A 330 -26.29 -6.16 3.81
CA ILE A 330 -26.55 -6.44 2.40
C ILE A 330 -27.32 -7.75 2.30
N ASP A 331 -28.36 -7.78 1.47
CA ASP A 331 -29.09 -9.02 1.18
C ASP A 331 -28.17 -9.98 0.41
N PRO A 332 -27.83 -11.17 0.95
CA PRO A 332 -27.01 -12.13 0.22
C PRO A 332 -27.65 -12.65 -1.06
N SER A 333 -28.95 -12.44 -1.29
CA SER A 333 -29.67 -12.80 -2.53
C SER A 333 -29.75 -11.67 -3.56
N ASP A 334 -29.45 -10.43 -3.16
CA ASP A 334 -29.43 -9.26 -4.03
C ASP A 334 -28.39 -8.25 -3.56
N LEU A 335 -27.23 -8.25 -4.22
CA LEU A 335 -26.10 -7.38 -3.89
C LEU A 335 -26.37 -5.89 -4.14
N SER A 336 -27.52 -5.53 -4.74
CA SER A 336 -27.97 -4.14 -4.86
C SER A 336 -28.73 -3.64 -3.62
N SER A 337 -29.18 -4.53 -2.74
CA SER A 337 -30.00 -4.21 -1.58
C SER A 337 -29.15 -3.89 -0.35
N TRP A 338 -28.88 -2.60 -0.11
CA TRP A 338 -28.05 -2.11 0.99
C TRP A 338 -28.88 -1.38 2.04
N GLN A 339 -28.76 -1.79 3.29
CA GLN A 339 -29.47 -1.18 4.42
C GLN A 339 -28.47 -0.60 5.42
N TYR A 340 -28.43 0.72 5.57
CA TYR A 340 -27.49 1.39 6.50
C TYR A 340 -27.74 0.99 7.97
N ILE A 341 -26.73 0.48 8.68
CA ILE A 341 -26.83 -0.02 10.07
C ILE A 341 -26.01 0.82 11.07
N GLY A 342 -25.58 2.01 10.67
CA GLY A 342 -24.88 2.97 11.53
C GLY A 342 -23.41 3.15 11.16
N HIS A 343 -22.72 4.00 11.90
CA HIS A 343 -21.27 4.19 11.78
C HIS A 343 -20.55 3.48 12.92
N LEU A 344 -19.35 2.97 12.65
CA LEU A 344 -18.68 2.03 13.54
C LEU A 344 -18.16 2.70 14.81
N CYS A 345 -17.51 3.85 14.73
CA CYS A 345 -16.79 4.41 15.88
C CYS A 345 -16.78 5.94 15.87
N ASP A 346 -16.58 6.47 17.07
CA ASP A 346 -16.40 7.90 17.34
C ASP A 346 -15.13 8.05 18.16
N VAL A 347 -14.01 8.23 17.46
CA VAL A 347 -12.67 8.31 18.06
C VAL A 347 -12.26 9.76 18.31
N GLY A 348 -12.96 10.72 17.71
CA GLY A 348 -12.59 12.13 17.69
C GLY A 348 -11.54 12.45 16.61
N ARG A 349 -11.60 13.67 16.08
CA ARG A 349 -10.65 14.16 15.05
C ARG A 349 -9.22 14.22 15.60
N ASN A 350 -8.28 13.64 14.86
CA ASN A 350 -6.85 13.61 15.18
C ASN A 350 -6.52 13.08 16.58
N SER A 351 -7.41 12.26 17.15
CA SER A 351 -7.13 11.58 18.39
C SER A 351 -5.94 10.65 18.23
N LYS A 352 -5.11 10.57 19.26
CA LYS A 352 -3.95 9.67 19.30
C LYS A 352 -4.38 8.41 20.04
N SER A 353 -4.21 7.25 19.40
CA SER A 353 -4.62 5.96 19.95
C SER A 353 -3.66 5.44 21.02
N THR A 354 -4.09 4.45 21.79
CA THR A 354 -3.24 3.69 22.70
C THR A 354 -2.84 2.33 22.08
N PRO A 355 -1.68 1.77 22.45
CA PRO A 355 -0.65 2.35 23.35
C PRO A 355 0.37 3.25 22.64
N HIS A 356 0.38 3.29 21.30
CA HIS A 356 1.48 3.85 20.51
C HIS A 356 1.33 5.33 20.12
N GLY A 357 0.20 5.96 20.44
CA GLY A 357 -0.05 7.35 20.05
C GLY A 357 -0.31 7.54 18.56
N VAL A 358 -0.82 6.52 17.84
CA VAL A 358 -1.08 6.62 16.39
C VAL A 358 -2.16 7.68 16.13
N ASP A 359 -1.88 8.64 15.26
CA ASP A 359 -2.88 9.66 14.87
C ASP A 359 -3.97 9.02 14.01
N LEU A 360 -5.21 9.10 14.49
CA LEU A 360 -6.35 8.52 13.79
C LEU A 360 -6.90 9.42 12.68
N GLY A 361 -6.28 10.56 12.41
CA GLY A 361 -6.55 11.42 11.27
C GLY A 361 -7.85 12.21 11.37
N LYS A 362 -8.18 12.88 10.27
CA LYS A 362 -9.46 13.59 10.08
C LYS A 362 -10.44 12.76 9.28
N ASN A 363 -9.93 11.89 8.42
CA ASN A 363 -10.69 11.07 7.50
C ASN A 363 -10.11 9.65 7.45
N TRP A 364 -10.97 8.66 7.19
CA TRP A 364 -10.56 7.28 6.92
C TRP A 364 -10.88 6.90 5.48
N GLU A 365 -10.01 6.10 4.90
CA GLU A 365 -10.08 5.54 3.55
C GLU A 365 -9.86 4.03 3.61
N VAL A 366 -10.30 3.33 2.56
CA VAL A 366 -10.09 1.88 2.33
C VAL A 366 -10.14 1.07 3.64
N CYS A 367 -11.35 0.83 4.14
CA CYS A 367 -11.54 0.07 5.37
C CYS A 367 -11.91 -1.39 5.07
N ASN A 368 -11.26 -2.34 5.75
CA ASN A 368 -11.70 -3.73 5.76
C ASN A 368 -11.91 -4.21 7.20
N PHE A 369 -12.52 -5.39 7.34
CA PHE A 369 -12.59 -6.12 8.59
C PHE A 369 -12.15 -7.57 8.39
N PHE A 370 -11.53 -8.14 9.42
CA PHE A 370 -11.10 -9.52 9.44
C PHE A 370 -10.90 -10.00 10.89
N SER A 371 -10.80 -11.32 11.05
CA SER A 371 -10.55 -11.94 12.35
C SER A 371 -9.33 -12.85 12.25
N VAL A 372 -8.41 -12.76 13.21
CA VAL A 372 -7.25 -13.65 13.32
C VAL A 372 -7.03 -14.03 14.77
N GLY A 373 -6.59 -15.27 15.01
CA GLY A 373 -6.25 -15.78 16.32
C GLY A 373 -5.19 -16.88 16.24
N PRO A 374 -4.88 -17.53 17.37
CA PRO A 374 -4.01 -18.68 17.40
C PRO A 374 -4.50 -19.78 16.46
N GLU A 375 -3.57 -20.41 15.75
CA GLU A 375 -3.88 -21.50 14.83
C GLU A 375 -4.62 -22.63 15.54
N GLY A 376 -5.73 -23.08 14.95
CA GLY A 376 -6.56 -24.17 15.49
C GLY A 376 -7.47 -23.77 16.67
N ASP A 377 -7.54 -22.50 17.06
CA ASP A 377 -8.41 -22.02 18.14
C ASP A 377 -9.27 -20.80 17.74
N ALA A 378 -10.33 -21.08 16.99
CA ALA A 378 -11.29 -20.07 16.54
C ALA A 378 -11.95 -19.30 17.70
N ALA A 379 -12.02 -19.88 18.91
CA ALA A 379 -12.62 -19.22 20.07
C ALA A 379 -11.73 -18.09 20.62
N GLN A 380 -10.44 -18.09 20.29
CA GLN A 380 -9.48 -17.05 20.65
C GLN A 380 -9.19 -16.06 19.51
N HIS A 381 -9.99 -16.09 18.44
CA HIS A 381 -9.87 -15.09 17.38
C HIS A 381 -10.21 -13.70 17.92
N HIS A 382 -9.48 -12.71 17.42
CA HIS A 382 -9.72 -11.31 17.66
C HIS A 382 -10.12 -10.64 16.34
N ASP A 383 -10.98 -9.64 16.45
CA ASP A 383 -11.47 -8.88 15.32
C ASP A 383 -10.71 -7.57 15.14
N TYR A 384 -10.43 -7.25 13.89
CA TYR A 384 -9.62 -6.11 13.48
C TYR A 384 -10.29 -5.36 12.34
N LEU A 385 -10.20 -4.03 12.40
CA LEU A 385 -10.34 -3.19 11.22
C LEU A 385 -8.95 -2.96 10.64
N LEU A 386 -8.82 -3.05 9.32
CA LEU A 386 -7.75 -2.40 8.57
C LEU A 386 -8.29 -1.06 8.12
N ILE A 387 -7.56 0.03 8.40
CA ILE A 387 -8.00 1.40 8.09
C ILE A 387 -6.81 2.17 7.50
N ASN A 388 -7.07 3.05 6.53
CA ASN A 388 -6.09 4.01 6.05
C ASN A 388 -6.48 5.41 6.53
N VAL A 389 -5.64 6.04 7.35
CA VAL A 389 -5.94 7.33 7.99
C VAL A 389 -5.36 8.47 7.18
N GLU A 390 -6.12 9.55 7.00
CA GLU A 390 -5.74 10.74 6.22
C GLU A 390 -5.87 12.00 7.10
N GLY A 391 -4.99 12.97 6.89
CA GLY A 391 -5.03 14.27 7.55
C GLY A 391 -4.50 14.23 8.98
N CYS A 392 -3.50 13.38 9.23
CA CYS A 392 -2.75 13.32 10.48
C CYS A 392 -1.98 14.62 10.76
N THR A 393 -1.64 14.86 12.02
CA THR A 393 -0.93 16.06 12.48
C THR A 393 0.56 15.81 12.69
N GLU A 394 1.37 16.83 12.40
CA GLU A 394 2.80 16.84 12.68
C GLU A 394 3.10 16.87 14.20
N PRO A 395 4.20 16.25 14.68
CA PRO A 395 5.17 15.48 13.91
C PRO A 395 4.62 14.10 13.50
N GLY A 396 4.91 13.65 12.27
CA GLY A 396 4.57 12.30 11.79
C GLY A 396 4.15 12.26 10.33
N PRO A 397 3.77 11.08 9.78
CA PRO A 397 3.28 11.02 8.41
C PRO A 397 1.89 11.63 8.31
N GLN A 398 1.58 12.31 7.20
CA GLN A 398 0.25 12.90 6.94
C GLN A 398 -0.85 11.85 6.74
N ARG A 399 -0.45 10.61 6.45
CA ARG A 399 -1.28 9.45 6.18
C ARG A 399 -0.63 8.18 6.69
N ALA A 400 -1.40 7.18 7.09
CA ALA A 400 -0.86 5.89 7.52
C ALA A 400 -1.85 4.73 7.32
N ALA A 401 -1.33 3.53 7.04
CA ALA A 401 -2.11 2.30 7.14
C ALA A 401 -2.05 1.75 8.57
N ILE A 402 -3.20 1.47 9.17
CA ILE A 402 -3.32 1.01 10.56
C ILE A 402 -4.17 -0.26 10.65
N TYR A 403 -3.95 -1.03 11.73
CA TYR A 403 -4.95 -1.96 12.22
C TYR A 403 -5.54 -1.44 13.54
N MET A 404 -6.80 -1.77 13.78
CA MET A 404 -7.49 -1.48 15.03
C MET A 404 -8.18 -2.74 15.52
N LYS A 405 -7.67 -3.33 16.62
CA LYS A 405 -8.40 -4.34 17.38
C LYS A 405 -9.55 -3.66 18.10
N TYR A 406 -10.74 -4.26 18.09
CA TYR A 406 -11.92 -3.67 18.71
C TYR A 406 -12.80 -4.70 19.43
N GLU A 407 -13.70 -4.19 20.26
CA GLU A 407 -14.88 -4.91 20.75
C GLU A 407 -16.15 -4.37 20.08
N ALA A 408 -17.05 -5.25 19.64
CA ALA A 408 -18.28 -4.88 18.98
C ALA A 408 -19.48 -4.90 19.93
N HIS A 409 -20.26 -3.83 19.90
CA HIS A 409 -21.43 -3.63 20.75
C HIS A 409 -22.67 -3.37 19.90
N ARG A 410 -23.81 -3.96 20.30
CA ARG A 410 -25.11 -3.66 19.70
C ARG A 410 -25.59 -2.29 20.17
N ARG A 411 -26.10 -1.48 19.24
CA ARG A 411 -26.77 -0.20 19.53
C ARG A 411 -28.20 -0.21 19.00
N THR A 412 -29.02 0.68 19.53
CA THR A 412 -30.35 0.98 19.01
C THR A 412 -30.30 2.30 18.26
N LEU A 413 -30.56 2.26 16.96
CA LEU A 413 -30.73 3.43 16.11
C LEU A 413 -32.12 4.02 16.27
N GLN A 414 -32.33 5.22 15.71
CA GLN A 414 -33.63 5.87 15.68
C GLN A 414 -34.68 4.94 15.05
N GLY A 415 -35.87 4.87 15.66
CA GLY A 415 -36.94 3.95 15.22
C GLY A 415 -36.76 2.49 15.66
N SER A 416 -35.99 2.23 16.71
CA SER A 416 -35.77 0.90 17.29
C SER A 416 -35.05 -0.11 16.40
N ARG A 417 -34.38 0.37 15.34
CA ARG A 417 -33.59 -0.48 14.46
C ARG A 417 -32.27 -0.86 15.13
N ALA A 418 -31.84 -2.11 14.97
CA ALA A 418 -30.53 -2.54 15.45
C ALA A 418 -29.43 -1.87 14.64
N GLY A 419 -28.41 -1.35 15.32
CA GLY A 419 -27.18 -0.86 14.73
C GLY A 419 -25.99 -1.30 15.56
N ILE A 420 -24.82 -0.76 15.23
CA ILE A 420 -23.55 -1.18 15.84
C ILE A 420 -22.68 -0.03 16.28
N SER A 421 -21.78 -0.35 17.20
CA SER A 421 -20.59 0.44 17.47
C SER A 421 -19.42 -0.43 17.87
N LEU A 422 -18.23 0.01 17.53
CA LEU A 422 -16.97 -0.61 17.86
C LEU A 422 -16.21 0.26 18.85
N GLU A 423 -15.67 -0.38 19.88
CA GLU A 423 -14.80 0.23 20.87
C GLU A 423 -13.34 -0.16 20.57
N PRO A 424 -12.46 0.81 20.22
CA PRO A 424 -11.06 0.52 19.96
C PRO A 424 -10.37 -0.01 21.22
N VAL A 425 -9.67 -1.14 21.10
CA VAL A 425 -8.88 -1.77 22.18
C VAL A 425 -7.40 -1.47 22.00
N ARG A 426 -6.90 -1.61 20.77
CA ARG A 426 -5.49 -1.39 20.41
C ARG A 426 -5.39 -0.96 18.97
N THR A 427 -4.54 0.00 18.68
CA THR A 427 -4.22 0.41 17.32
C THR A 427 -2.71 0.35 17.11
N GLY A 428 -2.30 -0.17 15.95
CA GLY A 428 -0.90 -0.19 15.51
C GLY A 428 -0.81 0.15 14.03
N LEU A 429 0.41 0.39 13.56
CA LEU A 429 0.70 0.64 12.14
C LEU A 429 0.83 -0.69 11.41
N LEU A 430 0.35 -0.75 10.17
CA LEU A 430 0.60 -1.85 9.24
C LEU A 430 1.89 -1.63 8.41
N ASP A 431 2.34 -0.39 8.37
CA ASP A 431 3.61 0.02 7.79
C ASP A 431 4.06 1.33 8.43
N HIS A 432 5.34 1.46 8.75
CA HIS A 432 5.91 2.67 9.36
C HIS A 432 6.50 3.66 8.35
N GLY A 433 6.48 3.32 7.06
CA GLY A 433 6.99 4.16 5.98
C GLY A 433 5.89 4.76 5.11
N CYS A 434 6.10 4.74 3.79
CA CYS A 434 5.29 5.43 2.79
C CYS A 434 4.20 4.56 2.14
N LEU A 435 3.87 3.41 2.75
CA LEU A 435 2.78 2.57 2.31
C LEU A 435 1.43 3.15 2.76
N TYR A 436 0.46 3.14 1.85
CA TYR A 436 -0.90 3.59 2.11
C TYR A 436 -1.94 2.78 1.35
N ALA A 437 -3.22 3.10 1.51
CA ALA A 437 -4.34 2.42 0.87
C ALA A 437 -4.26 0.88 0.96
N ALA A 438 -3.83 0.37 2.12
CA ALA A 438 -3.76 -1.06 2.34
C ALA A 438 -5.16 -1.69 2.19
N SER A 439 -5.22 -2.87 1.58
CA SER A 439 -6.41 -3.71 1.52
C SER A 439 -6.03 -5.16 1.77
N SER A 440 -6.96 -5.92 2.33
CA SER A 440 -6.78 -7.29 2.77
C SER A 440 -7.76 -8.24 2.10
N PHE A 441 -7.41 -9.53 2.13
CA PHE A 441 -8.09 -10.62 1.45
C PHE A 441 -7.98 -11.91 2.27
N GLN A 442 -9.08 -12.66 2.38
CA GLN A 442 -9.02 -14.01 2.92
C GLN A 442 -8.53 -14.95 1.82
N ASP A 443 -7.33 -15.48 1.95
CA ASP A 443 -6.81 -16.52 1.05
C ASP A 443 -7.46 -17.86 1.39
N PRO A 444 -8.39 -18.38 0.57
CA PRO A 444 -9.09 -19.62 0.87
C PRO A 444 -8.22 -20.87 0.62
N VAL A 445 -7.07 -20.73 -0.06
CA VAL A 445 -6.20 -21.87 -0.37
C VAL A 445 -5.39 -22.29 0.85
N LYS A 446 -4.90 -21.32 1.63
CA LYS A 446 -4.08 -21.54 2.82
C LYS A 446 -4.72 -21.05 4.11
N ASP A 447 -6.00 -20.65 4.04
CA ASP A 447 -6.79 -20.12 5.14
C ASP A 447 -6.08 -19.07 5.99
N ARG A 448 -5.65 -17.99 5.34
CA ARG A 448 -4.90 -16.91 5.97
C ARG A 448 -5.35 -15.54 5.48
N ARG A 449 -5.10 -14.51 6.28
CA ARG A 449 -5.35 -13.12 5.89
C ARG A 449 -4.12 -12.56 5.18
N ILE A 450 -4.28 -12.11 3.94
CA ILE A 450 -3.21 -11.48 3.16
C ILE A 450 -3.55 -10.01 2.96
N MET A 451 -2.56 -9.13 2.92
CA MET A 451 -2.70 -7.73 2.57
C MET A 451 -1.69 -7.29 1.50
N TRP A 452 -2.06 -6.24 0.79
CA TRP A 452 -1.19 -5.40 -0.04
C TRP A 452 -1.46 -3.95 0.30
N GLY A 453 -0.50 -3.07 0.02
CA GLY A 453 -0.73 -1.62 0.05
C GLY A 453 -0.01 -0.92 -1.09
N TRP A 454 -0.41 0.31 -1.36
CA TRP A 454 0.23 1.19 -2.31
C TRP A 454 1.49 1.80 -1.69
N ILE A 455 2.65 1.47 -2.26
CA ILE A 455 3.91 2.15 -1.96
C ILE A 455 3.97 3.38 -2.86
N THR A 456 3.79 4.54 -2.25
CA THR A 456 3.79 5.84 -2.93
C THR A 456 5.18 6.19 -3.49
N GLU A 457 5.24 7.23 -4.32
CA GLU A 457 6.52 7.86 -4.67
C GLU A 457 6.95 8.93 -3.64
N ASP A 458 6.14 9.25 -2.60
CA ASP A 458 6.05 10.42 -1.68
C ASP A 458 7.29 11.29 -1.42
N ASP A 459 8.45 10.76 -1.73
CA ASP A 459 9.74 11.39 -1.71
C ASP A 459 10.21 11.90 -3.10
N LEU A 460 9.42 11.91 -4.18
CA LEU A 460 9.84 12.38 -5.52
C LEU A 460 8.86 13.43 -6.09
N PRO A 461 9.32 14.51 -6.77
CA PRO A 461 8.41 15.52 -7.32
C PRO A 461 7.58 15.00 -8.49
N GLU A 462 6.35 15.50 -8.63
CA GLU A 462 5.38 15.08 -9.66
C GLU A 462 5.91 15.22 -11.10
N ASP A 463 6.74 16.23 -11.38
CA ASP A 463 7.34 16.41 -12.71
C ASP A 463 8.31 15.27 -13.09
N GLN A 464 8.85 14.54 -12.10
CA GLN A 464 9.64 13.35 -12.36
C GLN A 464 8.76 12.14 -12.64
N TYR A 465 7.52 12.07 -12.15
CA TYR A 465 6.58 11.00 -12.46
C TYR A 465 6.30 10.98 -13.96
N GLU A 466 6.02 12.16 -14.53
CA GLU A 466 5.79 12.31 -15.97
C GLU A 466 7.02 11.91 -16.80
N ARG A 467 8.23 12.26 -16.33
CA ARG A 467 9.49 11.90 -17.00
C ARG A 467 9.78 10.41 -16.97
N GLN A 468 9.52 9.74 -15.84
CA GLN A 468 9.70 8.29 -15.74
C GLN A 468 8.55 7.52 -16.38
N GLY A 469 7.40 8.16 -16.61
CA GLY A 469 6.25 7.56 -17.28
C GLY A 469 5.46 6.59 -16.40
N TRP A 470 5.72 6.54 -15.10
CA TRP A 470 4.99 5.72 -14.12
C TRP A 470 5.06 6.32 -12.71
N SER A 471 4.18 5.91 -11.80
CA SER A 471 4.23 6.29 -10.39
C SER A 471 3.52 5.25 -9.52
N GLY A 472 4.16 4.86 -8.42
CA GLY A 472 3.60 3.93 -7.45
C GLY A 472 3.76 2.45 -7.82
N CYS A 473 3.75 1.60 -6.80
CA CYS A 473 3.66 0.14 -6.93
C CYS A 473 2.86 -0.45 -5.78
N LEU A 474 2.45 -1.72 -5.89
CA LEU A 474 1.93 -2.46 -4.74
C LEU A 474 3.08 -3.11 -3.97
N SER A 475 2.97 -3.13 -2.64
CA SER A 475 3.90 -3.83 -1.74
C SER A 475 3.99 -5.31 -2.06
N LEU A 476 5.02 -5.98 -1.55
CA LEU A 476 5.00 -7.43 -1.44
C LEU A 476 3.75 -7.89 -0.67
N PRO A 477 3.14 -9.03 -1.05
CA PRO A 477 2.05 -9.62 -0.29
C PRO A 477 2.48 -9.94 1.14
N ARG A 478 1.68 -9.52 2.13
CA ARG A 478 1.96 -9.77 3.55
C ARG A 478 0.87 -10.59 4.19
N GLU A 479 1.23 -11.59 4.97
CA GLU A 479 0.32 -12.30 5.86
C GLU A 479 0.09 -11.48 7.13
N LEU A 480 -1.18 -11.30 7.51
CA LEU A 480 -1.59 -10.76 8.80
C LEU A 480 -2.04 -11.92 9.68
N PHE A 481 -1.48 -12.03 10.88
CA PHE A 481 -1.72 -13.18 11.75
C PHE A 481 -1.64 -12.82 13.23
N TRP A 482 -2.06 -13.73 14.10
CA TRP A 482 -1.88 -13.57 15.54
C TRP A 482 -0.40 -13.79 15.90
N HIS A 483 0.28 -12.75 16.37
CA HIS A 483 1.68 -12.88 16.73
C HIS A 483 1.85 -13.73 18.01
N PRO A 484 2.66 -14.81 18.02
CA PRO A 484 2.78 -15.67 19.19
C PRO A 484 3.40 -14.96 20.39
N ASP A 485 4.46 -14.19 20.14
CA ASP A 485 5.27 -13.60 21.20
C ASP A 485 4.97 -12.13 21.51
N SER A 486 4.15 -11.41 20.74
CA SER A 486 3.93 -9.96 20.87
C SER A 486 2.45 -9.63 20.89
N GLU A 487 2.07 -8.52 21.54
CA GLU A 487 0.69 -8.01 21.52
C GLU A 487 0.32 -7.29 20.22
N GLU A 488 1.30 -7.00 19.37
CA GLU A 488 1.04 -6.43 18.05
C GLU A 488 0.41 -7.47 17.10
N LEU A 489 -0.26 -6.98 16.06
CA LEU A 489 -0.69 -7.83 14.96
C LEU A 489 0.56 -8.35 14.24
N GLY A 490 0.63 -9.67 14.03
CA GLY A 490 1.72 -10.27 13.28
C GLY A 490 1.62 -9.89 11.81
N ILE A 491 2.75 -9.49 11.23
CA ILE A 491 2.86 -9.09 9.84
C ILE A 491 4.18 -9.60 9.25
N ARG A 492 4.10 -10.34 8.14
CA ARG A 492 5.29 -10.86 7.46
C ARG A 492 5.05 -11.02 5.96
N PRO A 493 6.07 -11.00 5.09
CA PRO A 493 5.89 -11.37 3.70
C PRO A 493 5.36 -12.80 3.60
N VAL A 494 4.41 -13.05 2.70
CA VAL A 494 3.91 -14.41 2.46
C VAL A 494 5.02 -15.32 1.95
N GLU A 495 4.92 -16.62 2.19
CA GLU A 495 5.95 -17.59 1.81
C GLU A 495 6.21 -17.65 0.30
N GLU A 496 5.23 -17.30 -0.54
CA GLU A 496 5.37 -17.29 -1.99
C GLU A 496 6.44 -16.29 -2.47
N VAL A 497 6.75 -15.26 -1.66
CA VAL A 497 7.83 -14.31 -1.93
C VAL A 497 9.18 -15.03 -2.03
N LEU A 498 9.35 -16.21 -1.42
CA LEU A 498 10.53 -17.06 -1.63
C LEU A 498 10.72 -17.46 -3.11
N GLY A 499 9.64 -17.50 -3.87
CA GLY A 499 9.65 -17.71 -5.32
C GLY A 499 10.51 -16.68 -6.06
N LEU A 500 10.67 -15.46 -5.54
CA LEU A 500 11.54 -14.42 -6.11
C LEU A 500 13.03 -14.82 -6.09
N ARG A 501 13.43 -15.78 -5.26
CA ARG A 501 14.81 -16.30 -5.24
C ARG A 501 15.16 -17.14 -6.48
N THR A 502 14.19 -17.45 -7.33
CA THR A 502 14.41 -18.26 -8.54
C THR A 502 15.41 -17.57 -9.47
N GLY A 503 16.58 -18.18 -9.64
CA GLY A 503 17.68 -17.62 -10.44
C GLY A 503 18.59 -16.62 -9.70
N ALA A 504 18.24 -16.24 -8.46
CA ALA A 504 19.06 -15.36 -7.65
C ALA A 504 20.32 -16.06 -7.15
N ARG A 505 21.44 -15.34 -7.10
CA ARG A 505 22.69 -15.84 -6.49
C ARG A 505 22.59 -15.73 -4.98
N HIS A 506 22.70 -16.87 -4.29
CA HIS A 506 22.77 -16.93 -2.83
C HIS A 506 24.20 -16.70 -2.34
N VAL A 507 24.35 -15.87 -1.32
CA VAL A 507 25.60 -15.58 -0.62
C VAL A 507 25.35 -15.78 0.88
N ASN A 508 26.03 -16.78 1.44
CA ASN A 508 26.09 -16.98 2.89
C ASN A 508 27.28 -16.19 3.44
N VAL A 509 27.01 -15.17 4.26
CA VAL A 509 28.05 -14.24 4.72
C VAL A 509 29.07 -14.90 5.64
N ALA A 510 28.67 -15.89 6.45
CA ALA A 510 29.57 -16.62 7.33
C ALA A 510 30.60 -17.45 6.54
N SER A 511 30.27 -17.87 5.32
CA SER A 511 31.20 -18.59 4.44
C SER A 511 32.26 -17.69 3.78
N LEU A 512 32.10 -16.37 3.83
CA LEU A 512 33.05 -15.43 3.22
C LEU A 512 34.33 -15.34 4.06
N GLN A 513 35.46 -15.76 3.47
CA GLN A 513 36.77 -15.70 4.13
C GLN A 513 37.03 -14.31 4.73
N PRO A 514 37.57 -14.22 5.97
CA PRO A 514 37.85 -12.94 6.62
C PRO A 514 38.75 -11.98 5.83
N ALA A 515 39.54 -12.50 4.89
CA ALA A 515 40.52 -11.76 4.09
C ALA A 515 40.00 -11.31 2.70
N ALA A 516 38.86 -11.81 2.21
CA ALA A 516 38.32 -11.42 0.91
C ALA A 516 37.44 -10.15 0.96
N ALA A 517 37.00 -9.76 2.17
CA ALA A 517 36.26 -8.53 2.42
C ALA A 517 37.19 -7.54 3.13
N SER A 518 37.54 -6.42 2.48
CA SER A 518 38.30 -5.36 3.16
C SER A 518 37.45 -4.79 4.29
N ARG A 519 38.04 -4.71 5.49
CA ARG A 519 37.52 -3.81 6.53
C ARG A 519 37.84 -2.41 6.05
N ASP A 520 36.81 -1.69 5.62
CA ASP A 520 36.98 -0.33 5.17
C ASP A 520 36.88 0.65 6.35
N SER A 521 37.24 1.91 6.12
CA SER A 521 37.11 2.98 7.12
C SER A 521 35.70 3.06 7.69
N ALA A 522 35.60 3.34 8.98
CA ALA A 522 34.33 3.55 9.65
C ALA A 522 33.52 4.70 9.02
N ILE A 523 32.19 4.61 9.12
CA ILE A 523 31.29 5.62 8.59
C ILE A 523 30.53 6.31 9.72
N GLN A 524 30.27 7.60 9.54
CA GLN A 524 29.41 8.36 10.43
C GLN A 524 27.95 8.00 10.13
N ILE A 525 27.26 7.50 11.15
CA ILE A 525 25.82 7.25 11.15
C ILE A 525 25.17 8.46 11.79
N HIS A 526 24.63 9.34 10.95
CA HIS A 526 24.16 10.65 11.38
C HIS A 526 22.99 10.54 12.36
N ALA A 527 22.01 9.70 12.06
CA ALA A 527 20.84 9.50 12.92
C ALA A 527 21.19 8.92 14.31
N ALA A 528 22.22 8.07 14.40
CA ALA A 528 22.68 7.52 15.68
C ALA A 528 23.77 8.35 16.38
N GLY A 529 24.40 9.30 15.68
CA GLY A 529 25.57 10.04 16.17
C GLY A 529 26.79 9.15 16.47
N ILE A 530 26.90 8.00 15.79
CA ILE A 530 27.91 6.95 16.05
C ILE A 530 28.80 6.76 14.82
N GLU A 531 30.08 6.50 15.07
CA GLU A 531 31.00 5.99 14.06
C GLU A 531 30.99 4.46 14.06
N ALA A 532 30.50 3.86 12.98
CA ALA A 532 30.37 2.41 12.87
C ALA A 532 31.40 1.84 11.88
N PRO A 533 32.13 0.76 12.26
CA PRO A 533 32.96 0.04 11.29
C PRO A 533 32.07 -0.55 10.19
N ARG A 534 32.61 -0.66 8.98
CA ARG A 534 31.93 -1.33 7.88
C ARG A 534 32.77 -2.45 7.29
N ARG A 535 32.10 -3.48 6.78
CA ARG A 535 32.72 -4.55 5.99
C ARG A 535 32.01 -4.62 4.65
N HIS A 536 32.70 -4.22 3.59
CA HIS A 536 32.17 -4.31 2.24
C HIS A 536 32.06 -5.77 1.79
N LEU A 537 30.99 -6.10 1.06
CA LEU A 537 30.74 -7.42 0.50
C LEU A 537 30.97 -7.38 -1.02
N PRO A 538 32.21 -7.60 -1.51
CA PRO A 538 32.52 -7.44 -2.94
C PRO A 538 31.79 -8.44 -3.85
N ASP A 539 31.35 -9.57 -3.27
CA ASP A 539 30.55 -10.58 -3.97
C ASP A 539 29.07 -10.22 -4.12
N VAL A 540 28.62 -9.12 -3.50
CA VAL A 540 27.23 -8.66 -3.52
C VAL A 540 27.17 -7.29 -4.16
N SER A 541 26.53 -7.22 -5.33
CA SER A 541 26.43 -6.00 -6.13
C SER A 541 25.17 -6.07 -6.98
N ALA A 542 24.05 -5.61 -6.43
CA ALA A 542 22.76 -5.66 -7.13
C ALA A 542 21.83 -4.55 -6.69
N ARG A 543 20.97 -4.13 -7.62
CA ARG A 543 19.83 -3.23 -7.36
C ARG A 543 18.58 -4.00 -6.94
N SER A 544 18.61 -5.33 -7.00
CA SER A 544 17.53 -6.21 -6.59
C SER A 544 18.11 -7.30 -5.69
N LEU A 545 17.73 -7.34 -4.42
CA LEU A 545 18.20 -8.32 -3.45
C LEU A 545 17.22 -8.54 -2.30
N GLU A 546 17.37 -9.67 -1.64
CA GLU A 546 16.79 -9.99 -0.34
C GLU A 546 17.93 -10.27 0.64
N VAL A 547 17.84 -9.75 1.86
CA VAL A 547 18.67 -10.18 2.99
C VAL A 547 17.77 -10.80 4.05
N VAL A 548 18.20 -11.93 4.59
CA VAL A 548 17.64 -12.54 5.80
C VAL A 548 18.75 -12.59 6.83
N ALA A 549 18.52 -11.94 7.96
CA ALA A 549 19.50 -11.82 9.03
C ALA A 549 18.89 -12.14 10.40
N SER A 550 19.66 -12.82 11.22
CA SER A 550 19.46 -12.92 12.67
C SER A 550 20.53 -12.06 13.31
N LEU A 551 20.13 -10.94 13.91
CA LEU A 551 21.03 -9.93 14.46
C LEU A 551 20.81 -9.78 15.96
N SER A 552 21.88 -9.86 16.74
CA SER A 552 21.84 -9.60 18.18
C SER A 552 21.64 -8.10 18.45
N THR A 553 20.93 -7.76 19.53
CA THR A 553 20.82 -6.37 20.00
C THR A 553 22.22 -5.83 20.29
N PRO A 554 22.64 -4.71 19.69
CA PRO A 554 24.00 -4.21 19.85
C PRO A 554 24.22 -3.63 21.26
N ALA A 555 25.47 -3.64 21.72
CA ALA A 555 25.85 -2.97 22.96
C ALA A 555 25.72 -1.43 22.84
N ALA A 556 25.61 -0.74 23.98
CA ALA A 556 25.53 0.72 24.02
C ALA A 556 26.65 1.40 23.21
N GLY A 557 26.29 2.41 22.41
CA GLY A 557 27.22 3.12 21.53
C GLY A 557 27.62 2.33 20.27
N ARG A 558 26.96 1.20 19.98
CA ARG A 558 27.14 0.43 18.75
C ARG A 558 25.81 0.28 18.01
N VAL A 559 25.93 -0.12 16.75
CA VAL A 559 24.82 -0.54 15.89
C VAL A 559 25.14 -1.90 15.26
N SER A 560 24.13 -2.56 14.70
CA SER A 560 24.29 -3.74 13.84
C SER A 560 23.32 -3.66 12.67
N GLY A 561 23.80 -3.86 11.44
CA GLY A 561 22.93 -3.73 10.26
C GLY A 561 23.66 -3.70 8.93
N PHE A 562 23.13 -2.91 7.99
CA PHE A 562 23.53 -2.92 6.59
C PHE A 562 23.62 -1.50 6.00
N ALA A 563 24.61 -1.28 5.14
CA ALA A 563 24.59 -0.22 4.16
C ALA A 563 24.24 -0.82 2.81
N LEU A 564 23.21 -0.28 2.17
CA LEU A 564 22.63 -0.73 0.91
C LEU A 564 22.74 0.38 -0.13
N ALA A 565 22.68 -0.01 -1.41
CA ALA A 565 22.67 0.87 -2.56
C ALA A 565 23.71 2.01 -2.45
N HIS A 566 24.93 1.64 -2.05
CA HIS A 566 25.96 2.62 -1.74
C HIS A 566 26.98 2.75 -2.88
N SER A 567 27.46 3.99 -3.07
CA SER A 567 28.60 4.28 -3.92
C SER A 567 29.90 3.76 -3.29
N ALA A 568 30.98 3.64 -4.07
CA ALA A 568 32.29 3.21 -3.56
C ALA A 568 32.85 4.16 -2.48
N ASP A 569 32.56 5.46 -2.59
CA ASP A 569 32.96 6.49 -1.63
C ASP A 569 31.93 6.74 -0.51
N MET A 570 30.85 5.96 -0.46
CA MET A 570 29.74 6.07 0.49
C MET A 570 29.02 7.44 0.46
N SER A 571 29.25 8.27 -0.56
CA SER A 571 28.60 9.58 -0.68
C SER A 571 27.09 9.44 -0.90
N THR A 572 26.68 8.44 -1.69
CA THR A 572 25.32 7.89 -1.75
C THR A 572 25.28 6.57 -0.99
N ARG A 573 24.29 6.39 -0.11
CA ARG A 573 24.07 5.18 0.70
C ARG A 573 22.71 5.21 1.39
N THR A 574 22.15 4.04 1.64
CA THR A 574 21.02 3.83 2.56
C THR A 574 21.46 2.96 3.71
N LEU A 575 21.14 3.31 4.96
CA LEU A 575 21.50 2.48 6.12
C LEU A 575 20.25 1.87 6.75
N VAL A 576 20.32 0.60 7.13
CA VAL A 576 19.30 -0.11 7.90
C VAL A 576 19.97 -0.77 9.09
N TYR A 577 19.68 -0.34 10.32
CA TYR A 577 20.41 -0.83 11.48
C TYR A 577 19.60 -0.84 12.78
N LEU A 578 19.98 -1.77 13.66
CA LEU A 578 19.51 -1.88 15.03
C LEU A 578 20.36 -1.01 15.95
N THR A 579 19.73 -0.49 17.01
CA THR A 579 20.38 0.27 18.09
C THR A 579 20.23 -0.43 19.45
N ALA A 580 21.05 -0.03 20.42
CA ALA A 580 21.06 -0.64 21.77
C ALA A 580 19.80 -0.37 22.61
N ASP A 581 19.00 0.63 22.20
CA ASP A 581 17.73 1.01 22.81
C ASP A 581 16.51 0.35 22.14
N ASP A 582 16.73 -0.75 21.41
CA ASP A 582 15.72 -1.53 20.70
C ASP A 582 14.97 -0.72 19.64
N ARG A 583 15.72 -0.14 18.71
CA ARG A 583 15.14 0.54 17.55
C ARG A 583 15.69 -0.05 16.27
N ILE A 584 14.87 -0.05 15.24
CA ILE A 584 15.26 -0.27 13.85
C ILE A 584 15.17 1.07 13.13
N VAL A 585 16.28 1.49 12.53
CA VAL A 585 16.39 2.76 11.82
C VAL A 585 16.67 2.52 10.35
N VAL A 586 15.91 3.18 9.48
CA VAL A 586 16.20 3.33 8.05
C VAL A 586 16.67 4.76 7.80
N ASP A 587 17.99 4.97 7.76
CA ASP A 587 18.61 6.28 7.50
C ASP A 587 18.70 6.51 5.99
N ARG A 588 17.96 7.51 5.53
CA ARG A 588 17.86 7.90 4.12
C ARG A 588 18.54 9.21 3.79
N SER A 589 19.28 9.79 4.73
CA SER A 589 19.93 11.11 4.61
C SER A 589 20.85 11.23 3.39
N ARG A 590 21.29 10.08 2.84
CA ARG A 590 22.15 9.98 1.65
C ARG A 590 21.66 8.96 0.62
N SER A 591 20.37 8.66 0.61
CA SER A 591 19.75 7.74 -0.36
C SER A 591 19.54 8.34 -1.75
N ALA A 592 19.86 9.63 -1.93
CA ALA A 592 19.76 10.33 -3.19
C ALA A 592 21.02 10.13 -4.05
N GLY A 593 20.82 9.70 -5.29
CA GLY A 593 21.87 9.54 -6.28
C GLY A 593 22.52 10.87 -6.63
N ARG A 594 23.86 10.88 -6.65
CA ARG A 594 24.63 12.10 -6.87
C ARG A 594 24.31 12.73 -8.22
N THR A 595 24.33 11.94 -9.29
CA THR A 595 24.19 12.43 -10.66
C THR A 595 22.72 12.47 -11.12
N SER A 596 21.92 11.49 -10.68
CA SER A 596 20.54 11.33 -11.12
C SER A 596 19.53 12.19 -10.35
N VAL A 597 19.88 12.62 -9.13
CA VAL A 597 19.04 13.43 -8.22
C VAL A 597 19.73 14.75 -7.84
N LEU A 598 20.85 14.69 -7.12
CA LEU A 598 21.45 15.88 -6.45
C LEU A 598 21.98 16.92 -7.45
N GLU A 599 22.80 16.50 -8.43
CA GLU A 599 23.34 17.39 -9.47
C GLU A 599 22.24 18.00 -10.36
N ARG A 600 21.05 17.38 -10.38
CA ARG A 600 19.87 17.86 -11.11
C ARG A 600 18.96 18.74 -10.25
N GLY A 601 19.27 18.93 -8.96
CA GLY A 601 18.46 19.72 -8.04
C GLY A 601 17.07 19.15 -7.80
N ILE A 602 16.92 17.82 -7.88
CA ILE A 602 15.63 17.16 -7.58
C ILE A 602 15.53 17.02 -6.07
N GLU A 603 14.49 17.62 -5.51
CA GLU A 603 14.20 17.52 -4.08
C GLU A 603 13.51 16.20 -3.79
N VAL A 604 14.20 15.34 -3.03
CA VAL A 604 13.62 14.09 -2.53
C VAL A 604 13.62 14.09 -1.01
N LYS A 605 12.60 13.48 -0.41
CA LYS A 605 12.53 13.37 1.05
C LYS A 605 13.53 12.31 1.52
N THR A 606 14.42 12.71 2.42
CA THR A 606 15.55 11.90 2.92
C THR A 606 15.53 11.71 4.44
N ASP A 607 14.39 11.97 5.08
CA ASP A 607 14.23 11.75 6.52
C ASP A 607 14.41 10.28 6.88
N ASP A 608 14.98 10.04 8.05
CA ASP A 608 15.09 8.71 8.63
C ASP A 608 13.74 8.21 9.16
N ILE A 609 13.58 6.88 9.14
CA ILE A 609 12.44 6.19 9.74
C ILE A 609 12.97 5.43 10.95
N ASP A 610 12.59 5.88 12.14
CA ASP A 610 13.06 5.35 13.42
C ASP A 610 11.92 4.69 14.23
N VAL A 611 11.95 3.36 14.32
CA VAL A 611 10.86 2.56 14.88
C VAL A 611 11.33 1.78 16.11
N ALA A 612 10.59 1.88 17.21
CA ALA A 612 10.82 1.06 18.38
C ALA A 612 10.44 -0.40 18.10
N LEU A 613 11.29 -1.35 18.49
CA LEU A 613 11.04 -2.77 18.32
C LEU A 613 9.92 -3.25 19.26
N ALA A 614 9.12 -4.20 18.77
CA ALA A 614 8.01 -4.76 19.52
C ALA A 614 8.50 -5.46 20.80
N ARG A 615 7.78 -5.24 21.91
CA ARG A 615 8.01 -5.98 23.16
C ARG A 615 7.39 -7.36 23.08
N ARG A 616 7.96 -8.30 23.84
CA ARG A 616 7.32 -9.59 24.08
C ARG A 616 6.06 -9.39 24.96
N ARG A 617 5.11 -10.32 24.89
CA ARG A 617 3.85 -10.29 25.66
C ARG A 617 4.08 -10.21 27.17
N ASP A 618 5.18 -10.77 27.67
CA ASP A 618 5.56 -10.68 29.10
C ASP A 618 6.27 -9.35 29.47
N GLY A 619 6.38 -8.42 28.52
CA GLY A 619 7.05 -7.13 28.67
C GLY A 619 8.57 -7.19 28.51
N SER A 620 9.16 -8.36 28.31
CA SER A 620 10.61 -8.51 28.13
C SER A 620 11.09 -8.05 26.75
N ARG A 621 12.40 -7.80 26.64
CA ARG A 621 13.07 -7.39 25.40
C ARG A 621 13.47 -8.64 24.61
N THR A 622 13.32 -8.60 23.29
CA THR A 622 13.98 -9.55 22.39
C THR A 622 15.46 -9.19 22.29
N THR A 623 16.36 -10.17 22.38
CA THR A 623 17.83 -9.96 22.32
C THR A 623 18.45 -10.35 20.99
N THR A 624 17.69 -11.06 20.15
CA THR A 624 18.10 -11.51 18.82
C THR A 624 16.92 -11.29 17.90
N HIS A 625 17.10 -10.44 16.90
CA HIS A 625 16.06 -9.99 16.00
C HIS A 625 16.21 -10.63 14.63
N ARG A 626 15.10 -11.11 14.08
CA ARG A 626 15.05 -11.50 12.67
C ARG A 626 14.73 -10.28 11.83
N VAL A 627 15.71 -9.87 11.03
CA VAL A 627 15.58 -8.78 10.07
C VAL A 627 15.54 -9.38 8.67
N ARG A 628 14.46 -9.09 7.92
CA ARG A 628 14.34 -9.46 6.51
C ARG A 628 14.12 -8.19 5.69
N LEU A 629 14.90 -7.99 4.65
CA LEU A 629 14.82 -6.79 3.83
C LEU A 629 14.85 -7.12 2.35
N PHE A 630 14.08 -6.35 1.57
CA PHE A 630 13.97 -6.46 0.13
C PHE A 630 14.31 -5.11 -0.47
N LEU A 631 15.36 -5.07 -1.27
CA LEU A 631 15.68 -3.94 -2.11
C LEU A 631 15.29 -4.31 -3.54
N ASP A 632 14.40 -3.54 -4.15
CA ASP A 632 14.00 -3.70 -5.55
C ASP A 632 14.03 -2.34 -6.25
N ASN A 633 15.22 -2.04 -6.75
CA ASN A 633 15.59 -0.79 -7.39
C ASN A 633 15.43 0.43 -6.46
N SER A 634 14.27 1.09 -6.50
CA SER A 634 13.96 2.23 -5.62
C SER A 634 13.15 1.86 -4.39
N VAL A 635 12.57 0.65 -4.33
CA VAL A 635 11.75 0.23 -3.19
C VAL A 635 12.62 -0.53 -2.19
N LEU A 636 12.54 -0.13 -0.92
CA LEU A 636 13.10 -0.85 0.21
C LEU A 636 11.98 -1.23 1.18
N GLU A 637 11.73 -2.53 1.33
CA GLU A 637 10.85 -3.07 2.37
C GLU A 637 11.68 -3.76 3.45
N VAL A 638 11.44 -3.42 4.73
CA VAL A 638 12.14 -3.98 5.90
C VAL A 638 11.12 -4.59 6.85
N PHE A 639 11.35 -5.83 7.26
CA PHE A 639 10.53 -6.59 8.20
C PHE A 639 11.37 -7.00 9.41
N VAL A 640 10.85 -6.77 10.61
CA VAL A 640 11.54 -7.16 11.85
C VAL A 640 10.61 -7.96 12.75
N ASP A 641 11.08 -9.14 13.16
CA ASP A 641 10.44 -10.06 14.11
C ASP A 641 8.99 -10.45 13.75
N ASP A 642 8.58 -10.33 12.48
CA ASP A 642 7.19 -10.46 12.02
C ASP A 642 6.18 -9.55 12.76
N ALA A 643 6.64 -8.42 13.30
CA ALA A 643 5.79 -7.45 13.98
C ALA A 643 5.88 -6.05 13.36
N ILE A 644 6.99 -5.74 12.70
CA ILE A 644 7.25 -4.42 12.12
C ILE A 644 7.45 -4.59 10.62
N ALA A 645 6.82 -3.71 9.85
CA ALA A 645 7.05 -3.53 8.43
C ALA A 645 7.32 -2.04 8.11
N ILE A 646 8.29 -1.79 7.23
CA ILE A 646 8.67 -0.45 6.79
C ILE A 646 8.85 -0.48 5.28
N SER A 647 8.07 0.31 4.53
CA SER A 647 8.26 0.50 3.09
C SER A 647 8.73 1.90 2.80
N THR A 648 9.80 2.06 2.03
CA THR A 648 10.31 3.39 1.69
C THR A 648 10.88 3.45 0.28
N ARG A 649 11.07 4.67 -0.22
CA ARG A 649 11.77 4.94 -1.48
C ARG A 649 13.20 5.40 -1.23
N ILE A 650 14.07 4.96 -2.12
CA ILE A 650 15.44 5.43 -2.29
C ILE A 650 15.70 5.67 -3.77
N TYR A 651 16.52 6.67 -4.11
CA TYR A 651 16.77 7.06 -5.50
C TYR A 651 18.27 7.08 -5.83
N PRO A 652 18.99 5.96 -5.64
CA PRO A 652 20.42 5.86 -5.92
C PRO A 652 20.72 6.03 -7.41
N ASP A 653 21.98 6.34 -7.75
CA ASP A 653 22.44 6.26 -9.14
C ASP A 653 22.51 4.79 -9.59
N GLU A 654 22.50 4.54 -10.90
CA GLU A 654 22.55 3.18 -11.44
C GLU A 654 23.79 2.39 -11.00
N ALA A 655 24.89 3.09 -10.73
CA ALA A 655 26.16 2.51 -10.28
C ALA A 655 26.24 2.26 -8.76
N ASP A 656 25.30 2.78 -7.96
CA ASP A 656 25.32 2.66 -6.51
C ASP A 656 24.70 1.33 -6.07
N VAL A 657 25.44 0.26 -6.29
CA VAL A 657 25.01 -1.14 -6.10
C VAL A 657 25.69 -1.82 -4.91
N GLY A 658 26.53 -1.08 -4.18
CA GLY A 658 27.33 -1.62 -3.09
C GLY A 658 26.49 -2.09 -1.92
N VAL A 659 26.93 -3.18 -1.29
CA VAL A 659 26.40 -3.67 -0.01
C VAL A 659 27.55 -3.81 0.99
N SER A 660 27.33 -3.33 2.21
CA SER A 660 28.25 -3.49 3.33
C SER A 660 27.49 -3.89 4.59
N LEU A 661 28.14 -4.67 5.45
CA LEU A 661 27.74 -4.86 6.83
C LEU A 661 28.13 -3.64 7.66
N LEU A 662 27.29 -3.26 8.62
CA LEU A 662 27.51 -2.15 9.55
C LEU A 662 27.65 -2.63 10.98
N GLY A 663 28.65 -2.09 11.68
CA GLY A 663 28.83 -2.29 13.11
C GLY A 663 29.49 -3.60 13.48
N CYS A 664 29.29 -4.02 14.73
CA CYS A 664 29.84 -5.26 15.27
C CYS A 664 28.76 -6.34 15.20
N HIS A 665 28.87 -7.24 14.23
CA HIS A 665 28.13 -8.50 14.26
C HIS A 665 28.70 -9.37 15.37
N GLU A 666 27.84 -9.86 16.24
CA GLU A 666 28.21 -10.67 17.40
C GLU A 666 28.31 -12.15 17.02
N GLU A 667 28.97 -12.95 17.86
CA GLU A 667 29.08 -14.40 17.67
C GLU A 667 27.68 -15.04 17.73
N GLY A 668 27.21 -15.58 16.61
CA GLY A 668 25.86 -16.15 16.48
C GLY A 668 24.96 -15.43 15.48
N ASP A 669 25.35 -14.25 14.98
CA ASP A 669 24.65 -13.60 13.88
C ASP A 669 24.74 -14.46 12.59
N ALA A 670 23.61 -14.62 11.91
CA ALA A 670 23.51 -15.37 10.66
C ALA A 670 22.92 -14.48 9.57
N ILE A 671 23.57 -14.40 8.41
CA ILE A 671 23.18 -13.51 7.32
C ILE A 671 23.27 -14.25 5.99
N ASP A 672 22.15 -14.29 5.28
CA ASP A 672 22.03 -14.82 3.94
C ASP A 672 21.48 -13.74 3.00
N ILE A 673 22.08 -13.65 1.80
CA ILE A 673 21.72 -12.65 0.80
C ILE A 673 21.40 -13.35 -0.51
N TRP A 674 20.27 -13.03 -1.12
CA TRP A 674 19.91 -13.42 -2.48
C TRP A 674 19.93 -12.18 -3.36
N GLN A 675 20.80 -12.16 -4.37
CA GLN A 675 20.90 -11.02 -5.29
C GLN A 675 20.45 -11.40 -6.70
N GLY A 676 19.81 -10.45 -7.38
CA GLY A 676 19.16 -10.66 -8.67
C GLY A 676 17.85 -11.41 -8.52
N LEU A 677 16.90 -10.86 -7.74
CA LEU A 677 15.59 -11.46 -7.57
C LEU A 677 14.84 -11.53 -8.91
N ALA A 678 13.96 -12.52 -9.04
CA ALA A 678 13.12 -12.70 -10.21
C ALA A 678 12.12 -11.55 -10.37
N GLN A 679 11.66 -11.37 -11.60
CA GLN A 679 10.66 -10.36 -11.92
C GLN A 679 9.25 -10.84 -11.52
N ALA A 680 8.44 -9.94 -10.98
CA ALA A 680 7.03 -10.15 -10.71
C ALA A 680 6.19 -10.07 -11.99
N HIS A 681 6.63 -9.33 -13.01
CA HIS A 681 5.90 -9.24 -14.27
C HIS A 681 6.16 -10.48 -15.16
N ALA A 682 5.18 -11.37 -15.24
CA ALA A 682 5.25 -12.60 -16.03
C ALA A 682 4.75 -12.45 -17.47
N GLY A 683 4.31 -11.25 -17.88
CA GLY A 683 3.76 -10.97 -19.19
C GLY A 683 2.40 -10.27 -19.13
N PHE A 684 1.76 -10.17 -20.29
CA PHE A 684 0.41 -9.60 -20.40
C PHE A 684 -0.64 -10.69 -20.59
N LEU A 685 -1.85 -10.45 -20.10
CA LEU A 685 -3.03 -11.26 -20.44
C LEU A 685 -3.25 -11.22 -21.96
N GLY A 686 -3.54 -12.39 -22.54
CA GLY A 686 -3.55 -12.65 -23.98
C GLY A 686 -4.89 -12.43 -24.66
#